data_AF-A0A8S3RB71-F1
#
_entry.id   AF-A0A8S3RB71-F1
#
_cell.length_a   1.000
_cell.length_b   1.000
_cell.length_c   1.000
_cell.angle_alpha   90.00
_cell.angle_beta   90.00
_cell.angle_gamma   90.00
#
_symmetry.space_group_name_H-M   'P 1'
#
loop_
_entity.id
_entity.type
_entity.pdbx_description
1 polymer ?
#
loop_
_entity_poly.entity_id
_entity_poly.type
_entity_poly.pdbx_seq_one_letter_code
_entity_poly.pdbx_strand_id
1 'polypeptide(L)'
;MGEFEEATAEKLRCQQEADSTTKTIELANRLVSGLSSENVRWAESIENFKEQEKTLVGDVLMTSAFVSYLGAFTKQYRQDLIEKYWTPFLKGLAHPIPVLEGLDPLSLLTDDAQIASWNNEGLPSDRMSTENATILTNCERWPLMIDPQLQGVKWIKTKYGSDLKVILLGQKGYLDALERAISSGDVVLLENIGESVDPVLDPLLGRNTIKKGRAIMIGDKEVEYSIDFRLILQTKLANPHYQPEMQAQTTLINFTVTRDGLEDQLLADVVIKERPDLEKLKSDLTRQQNQFKISLKELEDNLLARLSAAEGNFLGDYELVENLEKTKRTAAEIEVQAEQSKKTEIDINTARELYRPAATRASLMYFILNDLNTINPMYQFSLKAFKVVFENAIDRSDKSDDIKTRVLNLIDCITFCVFIYTARGLFERDKITFTAQMTFQILLMSKEIDPIELDFLLRFPSLPNIISPVDFMNNHSWGGIKALVNMEEFRNLDRDIEGSAKRWKKFVESEAPEKEKFPQEWKNKNSLQKLCMMRALRPDRMTYAVKDFVQEKLGTKYVEGRSVEFAKSYEESGPTTPMFFILSPGVNPIKDVEVHGKKIGFSADNKNFHNISLGQGQEVVAESALDLAVKEGHWVILQNIHLVERWLPTLEKKLESYTDECHASYRVYISAEPAPTVLSHIIPQGILEISIKITNEPPTGMVANLHQALDNFDQETMEMCAKENEFKSILFSLCYFHAVVSERRKFGPQGWNRSYPFNTGDLTISAMVLYNYLEANTKVPWEDLRYLFGEIMYGGHITDDWDRRLVKTYLEVYMHPDMLDGELYLAPGFPLPPNSDYKGYHNYVDECLPTESPYLYGLHPNAEIEFLTTTSENLFKTVFEMQPRDVGTAGATGTSREDKIKGTLDDIIEKLPDEFNMLDLMGRVPVEERTPYVVVAFQECERMNNLSAEIRRSLKELNLGLKGELTISADMEDLSNSLFLDQVPFSWHGKAYPSLYGLAAWYADLLQRIKELETWSSDFILPAAVWLGGLFNPQSFLTAIMQQMARKNEWPLDRMTLQCDVTKKSREDMAGPPRKGAYVHGLFMEGARWDIQTGMINEARLKELAPPVPVIFIRAIPVDRMETRNIYECPVYKTKTRGPTYVWTFNLKSKEKSSKWILGGVALLLQV
;
A
#
# COMPACT_ATOMS: atom_id res chain seq x y z
N MET A 1 23.89 -96.77 -57.88
CA MET A 1 24.15 -96.02 -56.63
C MET A 1 24.09 -94.52 -56.84
N GLY A 2 24.65 -93.95 -57.93
CA GLY A 2 24.58 -92.50 -58.21
C GLY A 2 23.18 -91.89 -58.33
N GLU A 3 22.23 -92.53 -59.01
CA GLU A 3 20.86 -92.00 -59.16
C GLU A 3 20.06 -91.96 -57.84
N PHE A 4 20.37 -92.83 -56.87
CA PHE A 4 19.70 -92.82 -55.56
C PHE A 4 20.22 -91.69 -54.67
N GLU A 5 21.54 -91.42 -54.70
CA GLU A 5 22.13 -90.28 -53.99
C GLU A 5 21.67 -88.95 -54.59
N GLU A 6 21.55 -88.85 -55.92
CA GLU A 6 21.07 -87.65 -56.60
C GLU A 6 19.59 -87.38 -56.30
N ALA A 7 18.72 -88.40 -56.36
CA ALA A 7 17.31 -88.27 -55.97
C ALA A 7 17.12 -87.99 -54.47
N THR A 8 17.98 -88.53 -53.60
CA THR A 8 17.94 -88.25 -52.16
C THR A 8 18.42 -86.84 -51.84
N ALA A 9 19.47 -86.36 -52.53
CA ALA A 9 19.94 -84.99 -52.43
C ALA A 9 18.92 -83.99 -52.97
N GLU A 10 18.23 -84.32 -54.07
CA GLU A 10 17.18 -83.48 -54.64
C GLU A 10 15.92 -83.46 -53.77
N LYS A 11 15.54 -84.59 -53.16
CA LYS A 11 14.50 -84.63 -52.13
C LYS A 11 14.88 -83.78 -50.91
N LEU A 12 16.11 -83.89 -50.41
CA LEU A 12 16.60 -83.12 -49.27
C LEU A 12 16.63 -81.62 -49.60
N ARG A 13 17.04 -81.25 -50.82
CA ARG A 13 17.03 -79.86 -51.33
C ARG A 13 15.60 -79.31 -51.38
N CYS A 14 14.66 -80.06 -51.97
CA CYS A 14 13.25 -79.65 -52.01
C CYS A 14 12.63 -79.56 -50.61
N GLN A 15 13.03 -80.43 -49.68
CA GLN A 15 12.56 -80.41 -48.30
C GLN A 15 13.14 -79.21 -47.53
N GLN A 16 14.43 -78.91 -47.72
CA GLN A 16 15.06 -77.71 -47.18
C GLN A 16 14.49 -76.42 -47.78
N GLU A 17 14.18 -76.39 -49.09
CA GLU A 17 13.49 -75.27 -49.73
C GLU A 17 12.07 -75.11 -49.19
N ALA A 18 11.32 -76.19 -49.00
CA ALA A 18 9.98 -76.15 -48.40
C ALA A 18 10.01 -75.67 -46.95
N ASP A 19 10.95 -76.15 -46.14
CA ASP A 19 11.13 -75.73 -44.74
C ASP A 19 11.59 -74.26 -44.66
N SER A 20 12.49 -73.85 -45.54
CA SER A 20 12.91 -72.45 -45.68
C SER A 20 11.72 -71.56 -46.04
N THR A 21 10.93 -71.96 -47.04
CA THR A 21 9.76 -71.19 -47.49
C THR A 21 8.69 -71.12 -46.39
N THR A 22 8.49 -72.20 -45.64
CA THR A 22 7.55 -72.24 -44.51
C THR A 22 7.98 -71.28 -43.40
N LYS A 23 9.27 -71.26 -43.04
CA LYS A 23 9.82 -70.27 -42.09
C LYS A 23 9.66 -68.84 -42.58
N THR A 24 9.90 -68.59 -43.87
CA THR A 24 9.69 -67.27 -44.48
C THR A 24 8.22 -66.84 -44.41
N ILE A 25 7.28 -67.75 -44.65
CA ILE A 25 5.84 -67.49 -44.57
C ILE A 25 5.40 -67.22 -43.12
N GLU A 26 5.90 -67.99 -42.15
CA GLU A 26 5.62 -67.74 -40.73
C GLU A 26 6.13 -66.37 -40.28
N LEU A 27 7.35 -66.00 -40.70
CA LEU A 27 7.93 -64.69 -40.40
C LEU A 27 7.13 -63.56 -41.06
N ALA A 28 6.71 -63.74 -42.32
CA ALA A 28 5.88 -62.78 -43.04
C ALA A 28 4.52 -62.56 -42.35
N ASN A 29 3.84 -63.64 -41.94
CA ASN A 29 2.56 -63.56 -41.25
C ASN A 29 2.67 -62.88 -39.89
N ARG A 30 3.74 -63.16 -39.13
CA ARG A 30 4.03 -62.47 -37.85
C ARG A 30 4.27 -60.97 -38.05
N LEU A 31 5.09 -60.61 -39.04
CA LEU A 31 5.36 -59.22 -39.39
C LEU A 31 4.08 -58.47 -39.80
N VAL A 32 3.28 -59.05 -40.70
CA VAL A 32 2.01 -58.46 -41.18
C VAL A 32 1.02 -58.32 -40.04
N SER A 33 0.88 -59.34 -39.18
CA SER A 33 0.04 -59.26 -37.99
C SER A 33 0.55 -58.19 -37.01
N GLY A 34 1.86 -58.07 -36.83
CA GLY A 34 2.51 -57.08 -35.97
C GLY A 34 2.31 -55.63 -36.44
N LEU A 35 2.33 -55.40 -37.75
CA LEU A 35 2.18 -54.07 -38.36
C LEU A 35 0.73 -53.71 -38.72
N SER A 36 -0.20 -54.68 -38.71
CA SER A 36 -1.60 -54.45 -39.10
C SER A 36 -2.30 -53.36 -38.27
N SER A 37 -2.10 -53.35 -36.95
CA SER A 37 -2.67 -52.32 -36.06
C SER A 37 -1.99 -50.96 -36.24
N GLU A 38 -0.68 -50.95 -36.51
CA GLU A 38 0.04 -49.71 -36.81
C GLU A 38 -0.42 -49.10 -38.13
N ASN A 39 -0.71 -49.93 -39.14
CA ASN A 39 -1.25 -49.45 -40.39
C ASN A 39 -2.63 -48.78 -40.21
N VAL A 40 -3.49 -49.32 -39.34
CA VAL A 40 -4.78 -48.67 -39.00
C VAL A 40 -4.53 -47.35 -38.27
N ARG A 41 -3.65 -47.34 -37.26
CA ARG A 41 -3.30 -46.14 -36.50
C ARG A 41 -2.69 -45.05 -37.37
N TRP A 42 -1.78 -45.41 -38.27
CA TRP A 42 -1.19 -44.49 -39.23
C TRP A 42 -2.22 -44.00 -40.24
N ALA A 43 -3.15 -44.85 -40.69
CA ALA A 43 -4.25 -44.42 -41.55
C ALA A 43 -5.14 -43.39 -40.86
N GLU A 44 -5.50 -43.60 -39.58
CA GLU A 44 -6.25 -42.63 -38.77
C GLU A 44 -5.44 -41.35 -38.53
N SER A 45 -4.15 -41.44 -38.20
CA SER A 45 -3.27 -40.26 -38.07
C SER A 45 -3.15 -39.48 -39.38
N ILE A 46 -3.08 -40.16 -40.52
CA ILE A 46 -3.04 -39.52 -41.84
C ILE A 46 -4.37 -38.82 -42.14
N GLU A 47 -5.52 -39.41 -41.77
CA GLU A 47 -6.81 -38.71 -41.88
C GLU A 47 -6.86 -37.47 -41.00
N ASN A 48 -6.42 -37.57 -39.73
CA ASN A 48 -6.32 -36.42 -38.83
C ASN A 48 -5.38 -35.34 -39.38
N PHE A 49 -4.22 -35.71 -39.94
CA PHE A 49 -3.30 -34.75 -40.56
C PHE A 49 -3.89 -34.08 -41.80
N LYS A 50 -4.70 -34.79 -42.60
CA LYS A 50 -5.43 -34.19 -43.74
C LYS A 50 -6.54 -33.23 -43.31
N GLU A 51 -7.14 -33.45 -42.13
CA GLU A 51 -8.06 -32.48 -41.55
C GLU A 51 -7.32 -31.25 -41.02
N GLN A 52 -6.22 -31.46 -40.30
CA GLN A 52 -5.35 -30.39 -39.81
C GLN A 52 -4.72 -29.58 -40.96
N GLU A 53 -4.39 -30.18 -42.10
CA GLU A 53 -3.86 -29.49 -43.27
C GLU A 53 -4.80 -28.37 -43.74
N LYS A 54 -6.12 -28.54 -43.57
CA LYS A 54 -7.12 -27.54 -43.95
C LYS A 54 -7.18 -26.36 -42.98
N THR A 55 -6.87 -26.58 -41.70
CA THR A 55 -6.92 -25.56 -40.62
C THR A 55 -5.56 -24.96 -40.30
N LEU A 56 -4.47 -25.57 -40.79
CA LEU A 56 -3.09 -25.24 -40.46
C LEU A 56 -2.75 -23.75 -40.60
N VAL A 57 -3.24 -23.09 -41.65
CA VAL A 57 -2.96 -21.66 -41.87
C VAL A 57 -3.54 -20.80 -40.75
N GLY A 58 -4.78 -21.09 -40.32
CA GLY A 58 -5.41 -20.38 -39.22
C GLY A 58 -4.79 -20.74 -37.88
N ASP A 59 -4.46 -22.02 -37.68
CA ASP A 59 -3.89 -22.51 -36.43
C ASP A 59 -2.48 -21.96 -36.18
N VAL A 60 -1.65 -21.91 -37.23
CA VAL A 60 -0.30 -21.29 -37.18
C VAL A 60 -0.42 -19.79 -36.94
N LEU A 61 -1.35 -19.10 -37.60
CA LEU A 61 -1.54 -17.66 -37.40
C LEU A 61 -1.88 -17.34 -35.94
N MET A 62 -2.81 -18.08 -35.34
CA MET A 62 -3.18 -17.93 -33.92
C MET A 62 -2.00 -18.22 -33.00
N THR A 63 -1.26 -19.29 -33.28
CA THR A 63 -0.13 -19.73 -32.47
C THR A 63 1.05 -18.76 -32.55
N SER A 64 1.40 -18.26 -33.74
CA SER A 64 2.43 -17.24 -33.93
C SER A 64 2.06 -15.91 -33.27
N ALA A 65 0.78 -15.51 -33.36
CA ALA A 65 0.28 -14.33 -32.67
C ALA A 65 0.37 -14.50 -31.14
N PHE A 66 0.08 -15.70 -30.64
CA PHE A 66 0.20 -16.02 -29.22
C PHE A 66 1.63 -15.86 -28.71
N VAL A 67 2.61 -16.49 -29.37
CA VAL A 67 4.03 -16.40 -28.97
C VAL A 67 4.57 -14.98 -29.08
N SER A 68 4.12 -14.21 -30.07
CA SER A 68 4.66 -12.87 -30.35
C SER A 68 4.13 -11.79 -29.40
N TYR A 69 2.86 -11.87 -29.01
CA TYR A 69 2.18 -10.76 -28.32
C TYR A 69 1.66 -11.11 -26.92
N LEU A 70 1.29 -12.37 -26.64
CA LEU A 70 0.57 -12.71 -25.41
C LEU A 70 1.46 -12.89 -24.18
N GLY A 71 2.79 -12.99 -24.35
CA GLY A 71 3.75 -13.25 -23.28
C GLY A 71 3.67 -12.27 -22.09
N ALA A 72 3.47 -10.98 -22.35
CA ALA A 72 3.44 -9.96 -21.30
C ALA A 72 2.13 -9.93 -20.48
N PHE A 73 1.04 -10.49 -21.00
CA PHE A 73 -0.29 -10.31 -20.43
C PHE A 73 -0.68 -11.39 -19.42
N THR A 74 -1.68 -11.07 -18.58
CA THR A 74 -2.25 -11.99 -17.59
C THR A 74 -3.13 -13.05 -18.24
N LYS A 75 -3.28 -14.20 -17.57
CA LYS A 75 -4.10 -15.35 -18.02
C LYS A 75 -5.48 -14.93 -18.53
N GLN A 76 -6.21 -14.10 -17.77
CA GLN A 76 -7.56 -13.68 -18.14
C GLN A 76 -7.58 -12.81 -19.41
N TYR A 77 -6.61 -11.91 -19.55
CA TYR A 77 -6.49 -11.08 -20.76
C TYR A 77 -6.10 -11.91 -21.99
N ARG A 78 -5.23 -12.92 -21.82
CA ARG A 78 -4.90 -13.87 -22.89
C ARG A 78 -6.16 -14.62 -23.37
N GLN A 79 -6.95 -15.13 -22.43
CA GLN A 79 -8.18 -15.85 -22.73
C GLN A 79 -9.21 -14.95 -23.42
N ASP A 80 -9.42 -13.74 -22.91
CA ASP A 80 -10.33 -12.76 -23.50
C ASP A 80 -9.91 -12.40 -24.92
N LEU A 81 -8.62 -12.15 -25.18
CA LEU A 81 -8.12 -11.87 -26.53
C LEU A 81 -8.39 -13.00 -27.51
N ILE A 82 -8.13 -14.25 -27.11
CA ILE A 82 -8.34 -15.41 -27.96
C ILE A 82 -9.85 -15.62 -28.21
N GLU A 83 -10.64 -15.76 -27.14
CA GLU A 83 -12.04 -16.19 -27.21
C GLU A 83 -13.00 -15.08 -27.64
N LYS A 84 -12.81 -13.84 -27.17
CA LYS A 84 -13.76 -12.73 -27.43
C LYS A 84 -13.39 -11.89 -28.64
N TYR A 85 -12.11 -11.86 -29.05
CA TYR A 85 -11.65 -10.99 -30.13
C TYR A 85 -11.11 -11.76 -31.34
N TRP A 86 -10.05 -12.55 -31.18
CA TRP A 86 -9.34 -13.17 -32.30
C TRP A 86 -10.15 -14.26 -32.99
N THR A 87 -10.71 -15.21 -32.24
CA THR A 87 -11.55 -16.28 -32.82
C THR A 87 -12.80 -15.72 -33.51
N PRO A 88 -13.57 -14.78 -32.91
CA PRO A 88 -14.69 -14.14 -33.59
C PRO A 88 -14.28 -13.33 -34.81
N PHE A 89 -13.13 -12.64 -34.77
CA PHE A 89 -12.59 -11.89 -35.90
C PHE A 89 -12.29 -12.80 -37.10
N LEU A 90 -11.57 -13.90 -36.89
CA LEU A 90 -11.23 -14.86 -37.96
C LEU A 90 -12.47 -15.51 -38.57
N LYS A 91 -13.48 -15.82 -37.75
CA LYS A 91 -14.77 -16.36 -38.21
C LYS A 91 -15.64 -15.32 -38.92
N GLY A 92 -15.51 -14.04 -38.58
CA GLY A 92 -16.28 -12.92 -39.14
C GLY A 92 -15.74 -12.34 -40.45
N LEU A 93 -14.61 -12.82 -40.96
CA LEU A 93 -14.04 -12.39 -42.24
C LEU A 93 -14.93 -12.80 -43.42
N ALA A 94 -14.95 -11.99 -44.49
CA ALA A 94 -15.70 -12.28 -45.71
C ALA A 94 -15.30 -13.62 -46.37
N HIS A 95 -14.04 -14.04 -46.16
CA HIS A 95 -13.55 -15.38 -46.43
C HIS A 95 -12.98 -15.91 -45.10
N PRO A 96 -13.72 -16.78 -44.38
CA PRO A 96 -13.28 -17.24 -43.07
C PRO A 96 -12.01 -18.09 -43.23
N ILE A 97 -11.02 -17.80 -42.41
CA ILE A 97 -9.81 -18.62 -42.31
C ILE A 97 -10.17 -19.83 -41.44
N PRO A 98 -10.05 -21.07 -41.95
CA PRO A 98 -10.35 -22.26 -41.16
C PRO A 98 -9.38 -22.37 -39.98
N VAL A 99 -9.93 -22.61 -38.79
CA VAL A 99 -9.20 -22.82 -37.53
C VAL A 99 -9.84 -24.02 -36.85
N LEU A 100 -9.04 -24.84 -36.18
CA LEU A 100 -9.53 -25.97 -35.39
C LEU A 100 -10.41 -25.48 -34.23
N GLU A 101 -11.59 -26.07 -34.06
CA GLU A 101 -12.46 -25.72 -32.93
C GLU A 101 -11.84 -26.18 -31.61
N GLY A 102 -11.66 -25.23 -30.68
CA GLY A 102 -11.00 -25.50 -29.40
C GLY A 102 -9.48 -25.66 -29.50
N LEU A 103 -8.85 -25.07 -30.53
CA LEU A 103 -7.39 -25.06 -30.68
C LEU A 103 -6.69 -24.60 -29.40
N ASP A 104 -5.80 -25.43 -28.89
CA ASP A 104 -4.81 -25.04 -27.89
C ASP A 104 -3.52 -24.57 -28.62
N PRO A 105 -3.12 -23.28 -28.53
CA PRO A 105 -1.90 -22.79 -29.16
C PRO A 105 -0.63 -23.54 -28.74
N LEU A 106 -0.63 -24.18 -27.56
CA LEU A 106 0.53 -24.92 -27.06
C LEU A 106 0.73 -26.26 -27.75
N SER A 107 -0.35 -26.93 -28.19
CA SER A 107 -0.26 -28.29 -28.72
C SER A 107 0.48 -28.37 -30.05
N LEU A 108 0.64 -27.24 -30.75
CA LEU A 108 1.42 -27.13 -31.99
C LEU A 108 2.92 -26.93 -31.75
N LEU A 109 3.30 -26.34 -30.62
CA LEU A 109 4.68 -25.93 -30.33
C LEU A 109 5.39 -26.87 -29.35
N THR A 110 4.60 -27.60 -28.57
CA THR A 110 5.09 -28.46 -27.49
C THR A 110 4.29 -29.73 -27.44
N ASP A 111 4.98 -30.82 -27.12
CA ASP A 111 4.34 -32.10 -26.82
C ASP A 111 4.33 -32.38 -25.31
N ASP A 112 3.52 -33.36 -24.92
CA ASP A 112 3.37 -33.76 -23.53
C ASP A 112 4.68 -34.26 -22.89
N ALA A 113 5.62 -34.79 -23.68
CA ALA A 113 6.90 -35.28 -23.19
C ALA A 113 7.85 -34.11 -22.84
N GLN A 114 7.80 -33.03 -23.63
CA GLN A 114 8.57 -31.81 -23.37
C GLN A 114 8.05 -31.08 -22.13
N ILE A 115 6.73 -30.96 -21.98
CA ILE A 115 6.10 -30.40 -20.77
C ILE A 115 6.47 -31.24 -19.54
N ALA A 116 6.45 -32.57 -19.68
CA ALA A 116 6.90 -33.49 -18.64
C ALA A 116 8.38 -33.28 -18.25
N SER A 117 9.26 -32.99 -19.21
CA SER A 117 10.66 -32.63 -18.93
C SER A 117 10.76 -31.36 -18.11
N TRP A 118 10.05 -30.30 -18.50
CA TRP A 118 10.08 -29.02 -17.79
C TRP A 118 9.57 -29.12 -16.35
N ASN A 119 8.53 -29.93 -16.13
CA ASN A 119 8.03 -30.22 -14.80
C ASN A 119 9.08 -30.95 -13.93
N ASN A 120 9.83 -31.89 -14.52
CA ASN A 120 10.96 -32.55 -13.84
C ASN A 120 12.11 -31.57 -13.54
N GLU A 121 12.29 -30.52 -14.35
CA GLU A 121 13.26 -29.43 -14.16
C GLU A 121 12.80 -28.37 -13.15
N GLY A 122 11.62 -28.54 -12.53
CA GLY A 122 11.10 -27.67 -11.48
C GLY A 122 10.23 -26.50 -11.95
N LEU A 123 9.80 -26.50 -13.22
CA LEU A 123 8.71 -25.62 -13.67
C LEU A 123 7.39 -26.06 -13.01
N PRO A 124 6.55 -25.13 -12.54
CA PRO A 124 5.21 -25.47 -12.08
C PRO A 124 4.35 -26.07 -13.19
N SER A 125 3.49 -27.02 -12.81
CA SER A 125 2.53 -27.64 -13.71
C SER A 125 1.31 -26.76 -14.03
N ASP A 126 1.31 -25.49 -13.63
CA ASP A 126 0.20 -24.58 -13.92
C ASP A 126 0.23 -24.14 -15.39
N ARG A 127 -0.95 -23.76 -15.89
CA ARG A 127 -1.14 -23.42 -17.30
C ARG A 127 -0.30 -22.21 -17.72
N MET A 128 -0.18 -21.20 -16.86
CA MET A 128 0.52 -19.95 -17.20
C MET A 128 2.04 -20.18 -17.28
N SER A 129 2.60 -20.94 -16.33
CA SER A 129 4.00 -21.37 -16.37
C SER A 129 4.31 -22.20 -17.62
N THR A 130 3.42 -23.12 -18.00
CA THR A 130 3.57 -23.92 -19.23
C THR A 130 3.54 -23.03 -20.48
N GLU A 131 2.58 -22.10 -20.56
CA GLU A 131 2.52 -21.12 -21.66
C GLU A 131 3.78 -20.28 -21.77
N ASN A 132 4.28 -19.79 -20.64
CA ASN A 132 5.49 -18.97 -20.59
C ASN A 132 6.74 -19.77 -20.99
N ALA A 133 6.84 -21.03 -20.57
CA ALA A 133 7.94 -21.91 -20.96
C ALA A 133 7.92 -22.21 -22.47
N THR A 134 6.72 -22.39 -23.05
CA THR A 134 6.53 -22.54 -24.49
C THR A 134 6.95 -21.29 -25.24
N ILE A 135 6.54 -20.10 -24.78
CA ILE A 135 6.93 -18.83 -25.39
C ILE A 135 8.45 -18.65 -25.28
N LEU A 136 9.04 -18.86 -24.10
CA LEU A 136 10.47 -18.69 -23.87
C LEU A 136 11.31 -19.63 -24.74
N THR A 137 10.83 -20.85 -24.96
CA THR A 137 11.57 -21.86 -25.75
C THR A 137 11.48 -21.57 -27.26
N ASN A 138 10.34 -21.06 -27.74
CA ASN A 138 10.05 -20.86 -29.16
C ASN A 138 10.13 -19.40 -29.66
N CYS A 139 10.35 -18.42 -28.77
CA CYS A 139 10.43 -17.02 -29.19
C CYS A 139 11.68 -16.78 -30.03
N GLU A 140 11.50 -16.12 -31.18
CA GLU A 140 12.64 -15.73 -31.99
C GLU A 140 13.41 -14.60 -31.33
N ARG A 141 12.75 -13.54 -30.86
CA ARG A 141 13.40 -12.40 -30.16
C ARG A 141 13.92 -12.83 -28.79
N TRP A 142 14.86 -12.07 -28.22
CA TRP A 142 15.38 -12.36 -26.89
C TRP A 142 14.26 -12.29 -25.83
N PRO A 143 14.03 -13.34 -25.02
CA PRO A 143 13.03 -13.31 -23.97
C PRO A 143 13.49 -12.42 -22.81
N LEU A 144 12.60 -11.53 -22.36
CA LEU A 144 12.74 -10.76 -21.13
C LEU A 144 11.69 -11.23 -20.12
N MET A 145 12.16 -11.90 -19.08
CA MET A 145 11.33 -12.46 -18.02
C MET A 145 11.11 -11.43 -16.91
N ILE A 146 9.85 -11.12 -16.66
CA ILE A 146 9.39 -10.38 -15.49
C ILE A 146 9.14 -11.43 -14.40
N ASP A 147 10.11 -11.63 -13.51
CA ASP A 147 10.10 -12.70 -12.51
C ASP A 147 10.49 -12.16 -11.12
N PRO A 148 9.57 -11.43 -10.45
CA PRO A 148 9.83 -10.87 -9.12
C PRO A 148 10.07 -11.95 -8.06
N GLN A 149 9.47 -13.14 -8.19
CA GLN A 149 9.60 -14.23 -7.22
C GLN A 149 10.75 -15.23 -7.54
N LEU A 150 11.51 -15.00 -8.61
CA LEU A 150 12.65 -15.82 -9.05
C LEU A 150 12.32 -17.28 -9.36
N GLN A 151 11.05 -17.57 -9.69
CA GLN A 151 10.60 -18.93 -9.99
C GLN A 151 11.04 -19.39 -11.37
N GLY A 152 10.92 -18.52 -12.38
CA GLY A 152 11.39 -18.76 -13.73
C GLY A 152 12.91 -18.90 -13.79
N VAL A 153 13.62 -18.05 -13.05
CA VAL A 153 15.10 -18.12 -12.94
C VAL A 153 15.56 -19.48 -12.41
N LYS A 154 14.88 -20.02 -11.38
CA LYS A 154 15.22 -21.32 -10.81
C LYS A 154 15.09 -22.44 -11.85
N TRP A 155 14.04 -22.41 -12.66
CA TRP A 155 13.85 -23.37 -13.75
C TRP A 155 14.95 -23.24 -14.81
N ILE A 156 15.27 -22.02 -15.27
CA ILE A 156 16.32 -21.78 -16.27
C ILE A 156 17.69 -22.28 -15.78
N LYS A 157 18.05 -22.02 -14.52
CA LYS A 157 19.29 -22.52 -13.91
C LYS A 157 19.32 -24.06 -13.85
N THR A 158 18.18 -24.70 -13.62
CA THR A 158 18.08 -26.17 -13.56
C THR A 158 18.14 -26.79 -14.96
N LYS A 159 17.46 -26.20 -15.95
CA LYS A 159 17.38 -26.68 -17.33
C LYS A 159 18.73 -26.66 -18.05
N TYR A 160 19.47 -25.55 -17.94
CA TYR A 160 20.74 -25.38 -18.66
C TYR A 160 21.96 -25.78 -17.81
N GLY A 161 21.82 -25.94 -16.50
CA GLY A 161 22.87 -26.45 -15.62
C GLY A 161 24.21 -25.70 -15.78
N SER A 162 25.27 -26.46 -16.08
CA SER A 162 26.63 -25.93 -16.27
C SER A 162 26.83 -25.11 -17.56
N ASP A 163 25.93 -25.26 -18.52
CA ASP A 163 26.05 -24.63 -19.85
C ASP A 163 25.53 -23.18 -19.82
N LEU A 164 24.86 -22.79 -18.72
CA LEU A 164 24.38 -21.43 -18.49
C LEU A 164 25.49 -20.52 -17.94
N LYS A 165 25.70 -19.37 -18.58
CA LYS A 165 26.51 -18.28 -18.04
C LYS A 165 25.61 -17.23 -17.41
N VAL A 166 25.59 -17.17 -16.08
CA VAL A 166 24.88 -16.13 -15.33
C VAL A 166 25.78 -14.91 -15.18
N ILE A 167 25.31 -13.75 -15.65
CA ILE A 167 26.06 -12.49 -15.62
C ILE A 167 25.18 -11.40 -15.00
N LEU A 168 25.75 -10.63 -14.08
CA LEU A 168 25.07 -9.48 -13.47
C LEU A 168 25.57 -8.16 -14.09
N LEU A 169 24.65 -7.25 -14.41
CA LEU A 169 25.00 -5.91 -14.89
C LEU A 169 25.80 -5.13 -13.82
N GLY A 170 26.91 -4.51 -14.22
CA GLY A 170 27.78 -3.73 -13.34
C GLY A 170 28.87 -4.53 -12.60
N GLN A 171 28.93 -5.86 -12.77
CA GLN A 171 30.08 -6.65 -12.30
C GLN A 171 31.34 -6.29 -13.10
N LYS A 172 32.51 -6.20 -12.44
CA LYS A 172 33.79 -5.98 -13.14
C LYS A 172 34.04 -7.11 -14.15
N GLY A 173 34.23 -6.74 -15.43
CA GLY A 173 34.53 -7.68 -16.52
C GLY A 173 33.30 -8.37 -17.15
N TYR A 174 32.07 -7.89 -16.88
CA TYR A 174 30.86 -8.50 -17.44
C TYR A 174 30.82 -8.44 -18.98
N LEU A 175 31.28 -7.34 -19.59
CA LEU A 175 31.37 -7.21 -21.04
C LEU A 175 32.32 -8.25 -21.65
N ASP A 176 33.51 -8.46 -21.07
CA ASP A 176 34.46 -9.46 -21.57
C ASP A 176 33.96 -10.91 -21.42
N ALA A 177 33.10 -11.16 -20.42
CA ALA A 177 32.42 -12.45 -20.27
C ALA A 177 31.32 -12.64 -21.34
N LEU A 178 30.56 -11.58 -21.62
CA LEU A 178 29.53 -11.56 -22.65
C LEU A 178 30.13 -11.70 -24.07
N GLU A 179 31.22 -10.99 -24.35
CA GLU A 179 31.98 -11.10 -25.61
C GLU A 179 32.41 -12.55 -25.88
N ARG A 180 32.99 -13.22 -24.89
CA ARG A 180 33.41 -14.63 -25.00
C ARG A 180 32.23 -15.57 -25.21
N ALA A 181 31.13 -15.35 -24.50
CA ALA A 181 29.92 -16.14 -24.63
C ALA A 181 29.30 -16.03 -26.04
N ILE A 182 29.29 -14.81 -26.62
CA ILE A 182 28.78 -14.56 -27.98
C ILE A 182 29.60 -15.31 -29.03
N SER A 183 30.93 -15.28 -28.93
CA SER A 183 31.79 -15.99 -29.87
C SER A 183 31.78 -17.51 -29.67
N SER A 184 31.50 -17.97 -28.45
CA SER A 184 31.48 -19.41 -28.11
C SER A 184 30.12 -20.06 -28.37
N GLY A 185 29.05 -19.26 -28.50
CA GLY A 185 27.68 -19.77 -28.65
C GLY A 185 27.03 -20.19 -27.34
N ASP A 186 27.47 -19.64 -26.20
CA ASP A 186 26.95 -20.01 -24.88
C ASP A 186 25.52 -19.46 -24.66
N VAL A 187 24.78 -20.07 -23.73
CA VAL A 187 23.51 -19.53 -23.24
C VAL A 187 23.79 -18.58 -22.07
N VAL A 188 23.38 -17.32 -22.19
CA VAL A 188 23.63 -16.27 -21.18
C VAL A 188 22.33 -15.85 -20.52
N LEU A 189 22.34 -15.77 -19.17
CA LEU A 189 21.29 -15.15 -18.36
C LEU A 189 21.80 -13.82 -17.78
N LEU A 190 21.17 -12.71 -18.16
CA LEU A 190 21.39 -11.41 -17.51
C LEU A 190 20.34 -11.20 -16.41
N GLU A 191 20.78 -11.17 -15.17
CA GLU A 191 19.91 -11.00 -13.99
C GLU A 191 19.79 -9.53 -13.56
N ASN A 192 18.64 -9.20 -12.95
CA ASN A 192 18.34 -7.90 -12.34
C ASN A 192 18.43 -6.70 -13.30
N ILE A 193 17.85 -6.83 -14.49
CA ILE A 193 17.74 -5.71 -15.43
C ILE A 193 16.72 -4.69 -14.91
N GLY A 194 17.15 -3.43 -14.82
CA GLY A 194 16.29 -2.29 -14.48
C GLY A 194 15.43 -1.82 -15.67
N GLU A 195 14.81 -0.64 -15.56
CA GLU A 195 14.01 -0.07 -16.66
C GLU A 195 14.89 0.50 -17.80
N SER A 196 16.11 0.92 -17.47
CA SER A 196 17.12 1.37 -18.42
C SER A 196 18.26 0.36 -18.54
N VAL A 197 18.66 0.07 -19.78
CA VAL A 197 19.83 -0.77 -20.09
C VAL A 197 20.94 0.12 -20.66
N ASP A 198 22.20 -0.29 -20.43
CA ASP A 198 23.35 0.39 -21.03
C ASP A 198 23.26 0.34 -22.57
N PRO A 199 23.30 1.48 -23.28
CA PRO A 199 23.22 1.54 -24.74
C PRO A 199 24.28 0.68 -25.46
N VAL A 200 25.37 0.32 -24.78
CA VAL A 200 26.39 -0.62 -25.29
C VAL A 200 25.78 -1.99 -25.69
N LEU A 201 24.66 -2.38 -25.09
CA LEU A 201 23.97 -3.64 -25.37
C LEU A 201 22.91 -3.52 -26.49
N ASP A 202 22.56 -2.32 -26.95
CA ASP A 202 21.53 -2.12 -27.99
C ASP A 202 21.80 -2.92 -29.29
N PRO A 203 23.05 -3.00 -29.81
CA PRO A 203 23.31 -3.80 -31.00
C PRO A 203 23.07 -5.30 -30.78
N LEU A 204 23.27 -5.80 -29.57
CA LEU A 204 23.00 -7.19 -29.20
C LEU A 204 21.50 -7.44 -29.04
N LEU A 205 20.80 -6.54 -28.33
CA LEU A 205 19.37 -6.61 -28.10
C LEU A 205 18.57 -6.54 -29.41
N GLY A 206 18.93 -5.59 -30.29
CA GLY A 206 18.35 -5.46 -31.63
C GLY A 206 18.86 -6.46 -32.66
N ARG A 207 19.83 -7.32 -32.33
CA ARG A 207 20.51 -8.25 -33.25
C ARG A 207 21.03 -7.57 -34.51
N ASN A 208 21.64 -6.40 -34.34
CA ASN A 208 22.23 -5.60 -35.40
C ASN A 208 23.54 -6.24 -35.87
N THR A 209 23.44 -7.29 -36.69
CA THR A 209 24.60 -8.00 -37.22
C THR A 209 25.26 -7.25 -38.37
N ILE A 210 26.59 -7.27 -38.38
CA ILE A 210 27.44 -6.76 -39.45
C ILE A 210 28.10 -7.93 -40.21
N LYS A 211 28.68 -7.65 -41.38
CA LYS A 211 29.33 -8.66 -42.25
C LYS A 211 28.45 -9.88 -42.60
N LYS A 212 27.20 -9.64 -43.01
CA LYS A 212 26.22 -10.70 -43.39
C LYS A 212 25.96 -11.71 -42.25
N GLY A 213 25.76 -11.22 -41.03
CA GLY A 213 25.38 -12.09 -39.90
C GLY A 213 26.52 -12.71 -39.10
N ARG A 214 27.78 -12.32 -39.35
CA ARG A 214 28.96 -12.96 -38.74
C ARG A 214 29.55 -12.23 -37.54
N ALA A 215 29.21 -10.97 -37.33
CA ALA A 215 29.72 -10.20 -36.20
C ALA A 215 28.68 -9.23 -35.66
N ILE A 216 28.81 -8.87 -34.38
CA ILE A 216 28.02 -7.83 -33.71
C ILE A 216 29.01 -6.84 -33.07
N MET A 217 28.66 -5.56 -33.06
CA MET A 217 29.46 -4.53 -32.41
C MET A 217 29.00 -4.35 -30.96
N ILE A 218 29.89 -4.55 -29.99
CA ILE A 218 29.61 -4.29 -28.57
C ILE A 218 30.58 -3.19 -28.12
N GLY A 219 30.03 -2.01 -27.83
CA GLY A 219 30.82 -0.80 -27.61
C GLY A 219 31.64 -0.48 -28.86
N ASP A 220 32.96 -0.39 -28.70
CA ASP A 220 33.91 -0.13 -29.80
C ASP A 220 34.53 -1.41 -30.40
N LYS A 221 34.15 -2.60 -29.91
CA LYS A 221 34.74 -3.87 -30.34
C LYS A 221 33.81 -4.64 -31.28
N GLU A 222 34.41 -5.21 -32.33
CA GLU A 222 33.76 -6.18 -33.21
C GLU A 222 33.93 -7.60 -32.64
N VAL A 223 32.80 -8.24 -32.32
CA VAL A 223 32.74 -9.59 -31.73
C VAL A 223 32.17 -10.55 -32.76
N GLU A 224 32.80 -11.72 -32.94
CA GLU A 224 32.29 -12.78 -33.83
C GLU A 224 31.01 -13.37 -33.23
N TYR A 225 29.94 -13.43 -34.02
CA TYR A 225 28.61 -13.85 -33.60
C TYR A 225 28.36 -15.31 -33.96
N SER A 226 28.21 -16.17 -32.95
CA SER A 226 27.76 -17.55 -33.14
C SER A 226 26.25 -17.62 -33.33
N ILE A 227 25.79 -18.48 -34.23
CA ILE A 227 24.35 -18.73 -34.47
C ILE A 227 23.71 -19.46 -33.28
N ASP A 228 24.49 -20.25 -32.54
CA ASP A 228 24.01 -21.03 -31.40
C ASP A 228 23.87 -20.20 -30.12
N PHE A 229 24.36 -18.94 -30.12
CA PHE A 229 24.28 -18.04 -28.97
C PHE A 229 22.84 -17.73 -28.59
N ARG A 230 22.53 -17.79 -27.28
CA ARG A 230 21.20 -17.45 -26.76
C ARG A 230 21.28 -16.53 -25.55
N LEU A 231 20.54 -15.42 -25.60
CA LEU A 231 20.44 -14.45 -24.52
C LEU A 231 19.06 -14.53 -23.84
N ILE A 232 19.04 -14.61 -22.51
CA ILE A 232 17.86 -14.54 -21.66
C ILE A 232 18.04 -13.36 -20.70
N LEU A 233 17.01 -12.51 -20.63
CA LEU A 233 17.00 -11.31 -19.79
C LEU A 233 16.02 -11.53 -18.64
N GLN A 234 16.35 -11.07 -17.43
CA GLN A 234 15.46 -11.17 -16.28
C GLN A 234 15.44 -9.88 -15.45
N THR A 235 14.26 -9.54 -14.95
CA THR A 235 14.05 -8.46 -13.97
C THR A 235 13.29 -8.95 -12.74
N LYS A 236 13.65 -8.39 -11.58
CA LYS A 236 12.94 -8.56 -10.30
C LYS A 236 11.78 -7.56 -10.13
N LEU A 237 11.68 -6.55 -11.00
CA LEU A 237 10.62 -5.56 -10.92
C LEU A 237 9.29 -6.20 -11.31
N ALA A 238 8.24 -6.04 -10.50
CA ALA A 238 6.95 -6.68 -10.75
C ALA A 238 6.18 -6.03 -11.93
N ASN A 239 6.34 -4.72 -12.13
CA ASN A 239 5.68 -3.98 -13.21
C ASN A 239 6.61 -2.89 -13.80
N PRO A 240 7.68 -3.28 -14.51
CA PRO A 240 8.65 -2.34 -15.08
C PRO A 240 8.07 -1.58 -16.28
N HIS A 241 8.41 -0.29 -16.41
CA HIS A 241 8.04 0.49 -17.60
C HIS A 241 9.18 0.56 -18.62
N TYR A 242 9.13 -0.31 -19.63
CA TYR A 242 10.12 -0.35 -20.69
C TYR A 242 9.79 0.57 -21.86
N GLN A 243 10.84 1.21 -22.40
CA GLN A 243 10.74 2.00 -23.64
C GLN A 243 10.24 1.13 -24.81
N PRO A 244 9.45 1.69 -25.76
CA PRO A 244 8.89 0.94 -26.88
C PRO A 244 9.93 0.17 -27.71
N GLU A 245 11.14 0.71 -27.85
CA GLU A 245 12.25 0.08 -28.55
C GLU A 245 12.62 -1.27 -27.91
N MET A 246 12.68 -1.32 -26.58
CA MET A 246 13.00 -2.54 -25.85
C MET A 246 11.89 -3.59 -25.99
N GLN A 247 10.62 -3.16 -25.96
CA GLN A 247 9.47 -4.03 -26.19
C GLN A 247 9.39 -4.57 -27.63
N ALA A 248 9.90 -3.80 -28.60
CA ALA A 248 9.98 -4.23 -29.99
C ALA A 248 11.13 -5.23 -30.19
N GLN A 249 12.29 -5.00 -29.58
CA GLN A 249 13.48 -5.83 -29.73
C GLN A 249 13.43 -7.14 -28.93
N THR A 250 12.74 -7.15 -27.79
CA THR A 250 12.63 -8.32 -26.89
C THR A 250 11.21 -8.90 -26.89
N THR A 251 11.05 -10.14 -26.45
CA THR A 251 9.73 -10.70 -26.14
C THR A 251 9.55 -10.67 -24.62
N LEU A 252 8.64 -9.82 -24.15
CA LEU A 252 8.29 -9.72 -22.74
C LEU A 252 7.47 -10.95 -22.32
N ILE A 253 7.87 -11.58 -21.21
CA ILE A 253 7.19 -12.76 -20.64
C ILE A 253 6.94 -12.51 -19.16
N ASN A 254 5.67 -12.57 -18.77
CA ASN A 254 5.25 -12.34 -17.39
C ASN A 254 5.26 -13.64 -16.57
N PHE A 255 6.30 -13.84 -15.75
CA PHE A 255 6.45 -14.96 -14.81
C PHE A 255 5.94 -14.65 -13.40
N THR A 256 5.21 -13.55 -13.21
CA THR A 256 4.66 -13.19 -11.90
C THR A 256 3.69 -14.26 -11.40
N VAL A 257 3.86 -14.67 -10.15
CA VAL A 257 3.01 -15.70 -9.54
C VAL A 257 1.56 -15.22 -9.46
N THR A 258 0.63 -16.06 -9.93
CA THR A 258 -0.82 -15.80 -9.86
C THR A 258 -1.44 -16.37 -8.59
N ARG A 259 -2.66 -15.92 -8.22
CA ARG A 259 -3.42 -16.47 -7.09
C ARG A 259 -3.62 -17.98 -7.19
N ASP A 260 -4.06 -18.45 -8.35
CA ASP A 260 -4.23 -19.87 -8.66
C ASP A 260 -2.90 -20.63 -8.56
N GLY A 261 -1.84 -20.08 -9.17
CA GLY A 261 -0.52 -20.74 -9.19
C GLY A 261 0.08 -20.87 -7.80
N LEU A 262 -0.06 -19.85 -6.94
CA LEU A 262 0.39 -19.93 -5.55
C LEU A 262 -0.48 -20.87 -4.72
N GLU A 263 -1.79 -20.88 -4.95
CA GLU A 263 -2.70 -21.80 -4.27
C GLU A 263 -2.30 -23.25 -4.49
N ASP A 264 -2.00 -23.64 -5.74
CA ASP A 264 -1.59 -25.01 -6.04
C ASP A 264 -0.23 -25.37 -5.40
N GLN A 265 0.71 -24.41 -5.33
CA GLN A 265 1.98 -24.59 -4.64
C GLN A 265 1.77 -24.80 -3.12
N LEU A 266 0.97 -23.94 -2.49
CA LEU A 266 0.68 -24.03 -1.06
C LEU A 266 -0.14 -25.28 -0.72
N LEU A 267 -0.99 -25.75 -1.64
CA LEU A 267 -1.69 -27.02 -1.50
C LEU A 267 -0.71 -28.19 -1.45
N ALA A 268 0.31 -28.20 -2.33
CA ALA A 268 1.37 -29.20 -2.27
C ALA A 268 2.09 -29.14 -0.91
N ASP A 269 2.46 -27.93 -0.46
CA ASP A 269 3.15 -27.72 0.83
C ASP A 269 2.31 -28.23 2.04
N VAL A 270 0.98 -28.03 2.05
CA VAL A 270 0.08 -28.56 3.09
C VAL A 270 0.02 -30.08 3.03
N VAL A 271 -0.14 -30.66 1.84
CA VAL A 271 -0.24 -32.12 1.68
C VAL A 271 1.07 -32.79 2.07
N ILE A 272 2.23 -32.19 1.77
CA ILE A 272 3.55 -32.69 2.19
C ILE A 272 3.62 -32.85 3.72
N LYS A 273 3.08 -31.90 4.47
CA LYS A 273 3.10 -31.91 5.93
C LYS A 273 2.04 -32.82 6.55
N GLU A 274 0.81 -32.79 6.04
CA GLU A 274 -0.31 -33.54 6.60
C GLU A 274 -0.34 -35.01 6.15
N ARG A 275 -0.05 -35.25 4.86
CA ARG A 275 -0.11 -36.55 4.20
C ARG A 275 1.11 -36.75 3.27
N PRO A 276 2.32 -36.85 3.84
CA PRO A 276 3.55 -37.06 3.05
C PRO A 276 3.50 -38.34 2.21
N ASP A 277 2.71 -39.32 2.62
CA ASP A 277 2.44 -40.55 1.87
C ASP A 277 1.73 -40.26 0.54
N LEU A 278 0.70 -39.40 0.54
CA LEU A 278 -0.02 -39.01 -0.66
C LEU A 278 0.84 -38.17 -1.59
N GLU A 279 1.64 -37.23 -1.06
CA GLU A 279 2.49 -36.41 -1.93
C GLU A 279 3.62 -37.23 -2.54
N LYS A 280 4.26 -38.12 -1.78
CA LYS A 280 5.27 -39.02 -2.32
C LYS A 280 4.69 -39.89 -3.42
N LEU A 281 3.50 -40.46 -3.18
CA LEU A 281 2.82 -41.31 -4.16
C LEU A 281 2.41 -40.51 -5.40
N LYS A 282 1.97 -39.26 -5.25
CA LYS A 282 1.72 -38.38 -6.39
C LYS A 282 2.99 -38.06 -7.16
N SER A 283 4.05 -37.64 -6.49
CA SER A 283 5.33 -37.30 -7.11
C SER A 283 5.91 -38.48 -7.89
N ASP A 284 5.89 -39.67 -7.28
CA ASP A 284 6.31 -40.91 -7.93
C ASP A 284 5.41 -41.25 -9.13
N LEU A 285 4.09 -41.10 -9.01
CA LEU A 285 3.14 -41.33 -10.09
C LEU A 285 3.31 -40.34 -11.25
N THR A 286 3.50 -39.05 -10.96
CA THR A 286 3.74 -38.00 -11.96
C THR A 286 5.06 -38.26 -12.68
N ARG A 287 6.13 -38.63 -11.96
CA ARG A 287 7.40 -39.01 -12.58
C ARG A 287 7.26 -40.26 -13.45
N GLN A 288 6.54 -41.28 -12.97
CA GLN A 288 6.26 -42.49 -13.74
C GLN A 288 5.44 -42.20 -15.00
N GLN A 289 4.38 -41.40 -14.91
CA GLN A 289 3.60 -40.97 -16.07
C GLN A 289 4.46 -40.19 -17.07
N ASN A 290 5.25 -39.23 -16.58
CA ASN A 290 6.19 -38.46 -17.41
C ASN A 290 7.17 -39.41 -18.13
N GLN A 291 7.72 -40.38 -17.41
CA GLN A 291 8.60 -41.39 -17.98
C GLN A 291 7.89 -42.30 -18.99
N PHE A 292 6.64 -42.70 -18.73
CA PHE A 292 5.83 -43.46 -19.69
C PHE A 292 5.60 -42.68 -20.97
N LYS A 293 5.28 -41.38 -20.89
CA LYS A 293 5.11 -40.53 -22.06
C LYS A 293 6.40 -40.39 -22.88
N ILE A 294 7.53 -40.17 -22.21
CA ILE A 294 8.86 -40.09 -22.85
C ILE A 294 9.20 -41.43 -23.50
N SER A 295 9.08 -42.54 -22.78
CA SER A 295 9.40 -43.88 -23.29
C SER A 295 8.47 -44.32 -24.41
N LEU A 296 7.18 -43.98 -24.39
CA LEU A 296 6.26 -44.26 -25.51
C LEU A 296 6.74 -43.58 -26.79
N LYS A 297 7.08 -42.30 -26.72
CA LYS A 297 7.61 -41.54 -27.85
C LYS A 297 8.95 -42.11 -28.34
N GLU A 298 9.88 -42.41 -27.43
CA GLU A 298 11.17 -43.02 -27.80
C GLU A 298 10.99 -44.40 -28.45
N LEU A 299 10.04 -45.21 -27.98
CA LEU A 299 9.74 -46.52 -28.57
C LEU A 299 9.13 -46.39 -29.96
N GLU A 300 8.27 -45.40 -30.18
CA GLU A 300 7.72 -45.07 -31.50
C GLU A 300 8.80 -44.58 -32.47
N ASP A 301 9.62 -43.62 -32.05
CA ASP A 301 10.72 -43.07 -32.84
C ASP A 301 11.74 -44.16 -33.17
N ASN A 302 12.07 -45.04 -32.23
CA ASN A 302 12.92 -46.20 -32.47
C ASN A 302 12.29 -47.19 -33.44
N LEU A 303 10.98 -47.45 -33.35
CA LEU A 303 10.27 -48.34 -34.26
C LEU A 303 10.32 -47.78 -35.70
N LEU A 304 10.06 -46.49 -35.86
CA LEU A 304 10.13 -45.79 -37.16
C LEU A 304 11.57 -45.74 -37.71
N ALA A 305 12.55 -45.41 -36.88
CA ALA A 305 13.95 -45.37 -37.28
C ALA A 305 14.46 -46.74 -37.73
N ARG A 306 14.05 -47.82 -37.05
CA ARG A 306 14.42 -49.19 -37.43
C ARG A 306 13.74 -49.65 -38.71
N LEU A 307 12.46 -49.31 -38.92
CA LEU A 307 11.77 -49.56 -40.18
C LEU A 307 12.39 -48.76 -41.34
N SER A 308 12.81 -47.52 -41.08
CA SER A 308 13.50 -46.68 -42.08
C SER A 308 14.92 -47.15 -42.40
N ALA A 309 15.64 -47.74 -41.44
CA ALA A 309 16.99 -48.26 -41.62
C ALA A 309 17.01 -49.64 -42.31
N ALA A 310 15.87 -50.33 -42.34
CA ALA A 310 15.72 -51.63 -43.00
C ALA A 310 15.59 -51.47 -44.52
N GLU A 311 16.71 -51.33 -45.23
CA GLU A 311 16.77 -51.42 -46.70
C GLU A 311 17.23 -52.82 -47.15
N GLY A 312 16.37 -53.60 -47.84
CA GLY A 312 16.73 -54.90 -48.40
C GLY A 312 15.74 -56.04 -48.10
N ASN A 313 16.25 -57.27 -47.92
CA ASN A 313 15.42 -58.47 -47.69
C ASN A 313 14.88 -58.54 -46.24
N PHE A 314 13.75 -57.87 -46.00
CA PHE A 314 12.99 -57.85 -44.73
C PHE A 314 12.71 -59.22 -44.11
N LEU A 315 12.61 -60.26 -44.94
CA LEU A 315 12.25 -61.60 -44.50
C LEU A 315 13.47 -62.44 -44.06
N GLY A 316 14.68 -61.90 -44.23
CA GLY A 316 15.94 -62.54 -43.79
C GLY A 316 16.44 -62.08 -42.42
N ASP A 317 15.91 -60.98 -41.88
CA ASP A 317 16.35 -60.37 -40.63
C ASP A 317 15.41 -60.74 -39.47
N TYR A 318 15.63 -61.93 -38.91
CA TYR A 318 14.84 -62.45 -37.79
C TYR A 318 14.94 -61.56 -36.54
N GLU A 319 16.10 -60.93 -36.34
CA GLU A 319 16.39 -60.09 -35.17
C GLU A 319 15.57 -58.79 -35.22
N LEU A 320 15.38 -58.20 -36.40
CA LEU A 320 14.51 -57.05 -36.59
C LEU A 320 13.05 -57.35 -36.22
N VAL A 321 12.50 -58.50 -36.66
CA VAL A 321 11.10 -58.88 -36.41
C VAL A 321 10.86 -59.18 -34.93
N GLU A 322 11.77 -59.89 -34.27
CA GLU A 322 11.64 -60.20 -32.84
C GLU A 322 11.75 -58.94 -31.97
N ASN A 323 12.63 -58.00 -32.36
CA ASN A 323 12.75 -56.73 -31.67
C ASN A 323 11.53 -55.81 -31.89
N LEU A 324 10.93 -55.79 -33.09
CA LEU A 324 9.70 -55.04 -33.37
C LEU A 324 8.52 -55.55 -32.52
N GLU A 325 8.36 -56.87 -32.39
CA GLU A 325 7.34 -57.46 -31.51
C GLU A 325 7.58 -57.09 -30.04
N LYS A 326 8.85 -57.10 -29.57
CA LYS A 326 9.21 -56.67 -28.20
C LYS A 326 8.91 -55.19 -27.97
N THR A 327 9.28 -54.29 -28.89
CA THR A 327 9.01 -52.84 -28.81
C THR A 327 7.50 -52.59 -28.74
N LYS A 328 6.72 -53.21 -29.63
CA LYS A 328 5.25 -53.07 -29.67
C LYS A 328 4.59 -53.57 -28.39
N ARG A 329 4.98 -54.75 -27.91
CA ARG A 329 4.43 -55.33 -26.68
C ARG A 329 4.73 -54.43 -25.47
N THR A 330 5.95 -53.91 -25.40
CA THR A 330 6.36 -52.98 -24.35
C THR A 330 5.55 -51.68 -24.40
N ALA A 331 5.32 -51.11 -25.60
CA ALA A 331 4.48 -49.92 -25.77
C ALA A 331 3.03 -50.15 -25.30
N ALA A 332 2.41 -51.26 -25.70
CA ALA A 332 1.05 -51.61 -25.28
C ALA A 332 0.94 -51.86 -23.75
N GLU A 333 1.97 -52.46 -23.14
CA GLU A 333 2.04 -52.65 -21.69
C GLU A 333 2.16 -51.30 -20.96
N ILE A 334 2.98 -50.38 -21.47
CA ILE A 334 3.12 -49.01 -20.92
C ILE A 334 1.82 -48.22 -21.07
N GLU A 335 1.11 -48.35 -22.19
CA GLU A 335 -0.14 -47.62 -22.44
C GLU A 335 -1.25 -48.03 -21.46
N VAL A 336 -1.41 -49.34 -21.21
CA VAL A 336 -2.34 -49.85 -20.17
C VAL A 336 -1.95 -49.35 -18.78
N GLN A 337 -0.65 -49.35 -18.45
CA GLN A 337 -0.15 -48.83 -17.18
C GLN A 337 -0.35 -47.32 -17.04
N ALA A 338 -0.18 -46.56 -18.12
CA ALA A 338 -0.41 -45.12 -18.15
C ALA A 338 -1.89 -44.80 -17.90
N GLU A 339 -2.82 -45.56 -18.48
CA GLU A 339 -4.25 -45.36 -18.24
C GLU A 339 -4.68 -45.72 -16.81
N GLN A 340 -4.12 -46.78 -16.23
CA GLN A 340 -4.32 -47.10 -14.80
C GLN A 340 -3.74 -46.02 -13.88
N SER A 341 -2.57 -45.50 -14.23
CA SER A 341 -1.92 -44.41 -13.51
C SER A 341 -2.78 -43.14 -13.53
N LYS A 342 -3.44 -42.85 -14.66
CA LYS A 342 -4.35 -41.71 -14.80
C LYS A 342 -5.58 -41.83 -13.89
N LYS A 343 -6.17 -43.02 -13.74
CA LYS A 343 -7.28 -43.24 -12.79
C LYS A 343 -6.81 -43.05 -11.35
N THR A 344 -5.65 -43.59 -11.00
CA THR A 344 -5.04 -43.45 -9.67
C THR A 344 -4.75 -41.99 -9.34
N GLU A 345 -4.32 -41.20 -10.33
CA GLU A 345 -4.08 -39.76 -10.19
C GLU A 345 -5.35 -38.99 -9.83
N ILE A 346 -6.49 -39.32 -10.46
CA ILE A 346 -7.78 -38.69 -10.16
C ILE A 346 -8.18 -38.93 -8.70
N ASP A 347 -8.00 -40.16 -8.20
CA ASP A 347 -8.31 -40.50 -6.81
C ASP A 347 -7.40 -39.74 -5.83
N ILE A 348 -6.10 -39.64 -6.12
CA ILE A 348 -5.14 -38.87 -5.30
C ILE A 348 -5.49 -37.39 -5.31
N ASN A 349 -5.80 -36.82 -6.48
CA ASN A 349 -6.17 -35.43 -6.59
C ASN A 349 -7.45 -35.15 -5.80
N THR A 350 -8.46 -36.03 -5.87
CA THR A 350 -9.68 -35.91 -5.06
C THR A 350 -9.39 -35.88 -3.56
N ALA A 351 -8.42 -36.68 -3.08
CA ALA A 351 -7.99 -36.63 -1.68
C ALA A 351 -7.23 -35.35 -1.32
N ARG A 352 -6.42 -34.82 -2.25
CA ARG A 352 -5.71 -33.53 -2.07
C ARG A 352 -6.66 -32.35 -2.03
N GLU A 353 -7.69 -32.35 -2.87
CA GLU A 353 -8.69 -31.29 -2.97
C GLU A 353 -9.39 -30.99 -1.64
N LEU A 354 -9.46 -31.95 -0.72
CA LEU A 354 -9.98 -31.74 0.64
C LEU A 354 -9.20 -30.67 1.44
N TYR A 355 -7.91 -30.48 1.15
CA TYR A 355 -7.05 -29.49 1.80
C TYR A 355 -6.99 -28.14 1.05
N ARG A 356 -7.55 -28.06 -0.17
CA ARG A 356 -7.54 -26.83 -0.99
C ARG A 356 -8.03 -25.60 -0.24
N PRO A 357 -9.11 -25.64 0.58
CA PRO A 357 -9.56 -24.45 1.30
C PRO A 357 -8.50 -23.78 2.19
N ALA A 358 -7.57 -24.56 2.77
CA ALA A 358 -6.46 -24.02 3.56
C ALA A 358 -5.43 -23.31 2.65
N ALA A 359 -5.14 -23.87 1.48
CA ALA A 359 -4.25 -23.28 0.50
C ALA A 359 -4.84 -22.03 -0.16
N THR A 360 -6.13 -22.05 -0.50
CA THR A 360 -6.87 -20.87 -1.02
C THR A 360 -6.81 -19.73 -0.01
N ARG A 361 -7.03 -20.03 1.28
CA ARG A 361 -6.91 -19.03 2.36
C ARG A 361 -5.50 -18.45 2.44
N ALA A 362 -4.48 -19.29 2.39
CA ALA A 362 -3.09 -18.85 2.48
C ALA A 362 -2.66 -18.02 1.25
N SER A 363 -3.09 -18.41 0.05
CA SER A 363 -2.87 -17.63 -1.18
C SER A 363 -3.50 -16.24 -1.04
N LEU A 364 -4.77 -16.15 -0.61
CA LEU A 364 -5.43 -14.87 -0.36
C LEU A 364 -4.62 -13.98 0.60
N MET A 365 -4.14 -14.54 1.71
CA MET A 365 -3.36 -13.80 2.71
C MET A 365 -2.05 -13.26 2.13
N TYR A 366 -1.35 -14.05 1.31
CA TYR A 366 -0.11 -13.59 0.67
C TYR A 366 -0.35 -12.41 -0.27
N PHE A 367 -1.42 -12.45 -1.08
CA PHE A 367 -1.71 -11.31 -1.97
C PHE A 367 -2.12 -10.06 -1.19
N ILE A 368 -2.88 -10.21 -0.09
CA ILE A 368 -3.15 -9.07 0.80
C ILE A 368 -1.84 -8.50 1.36
N LEU A 369 -0.87 -9.34 1.74
CA LEU A 369 0.44 -8.89 2.20
C LEU A 369 1.22 -8.13 1.13
N ASN A 370 1.20 -8.65 -0.09
CA ASN A 370 1.87 -8.02 -1.23
C ASN A 370 1.27 -6.64 -1.55
N ASP A 371 -0.04 -6.49 -1.37
CA ASP A 371 -0.76 -5.25 -1.61
C ASP A 371 -0.50 -4.18 -0.52
N LEU A 372 0.09 -4.54 0.64
CA LEU A 372 0.38 -3.58 1.72
C LEU A 372 1.42 -2.53 1.35
N ASN A 373 2.24 -2.78 0.33
CA ASN A 373 3.20 -1.79 -0.16
C ASN A 373 2.54 -0.52 -0.70
N THR A 374 1.25 -0.59 -1.06
CA THR A 374 0.44 0.57 -1.47
C THR A 374 0.17 1.52 -0.31
N ILE A 375 0.10 1.01 0.93
CA ILE A 375 -0.06 1.82 2.15
C ILE A 375 1.26 2.50 2.49
N ASN A 376 2.34 1.71 2.57
CA ASN A 376 3.66 2.19 2.91
C ASN A 376 4.73 1.36 2.19
N PRO A 377 5.71 1.99 1.51
CA PRO A 377 6.79 1.28 0.84
C PRO A 377 7.63 0.36 1.75
N MET A 378 7.61 0.58 3.07
CA MET A 378 8.28 -0.29 4.05
C MET A 378 7.62 -1.67 4.19
N TYR A 379 6.36 -1.83 3.78
CA TYR A 379 5.56 -3.04 3.94
C TYR A 379 5.74 -4.03 2.78
N GLN A 380 6.98 -4.39 2.47
CA GLN A 380 7.30 -5.34 1.40
C GLN A 380 7.54 -6.74 1.98
N PHE A 381 6.77 -7.75 1.62
CA PHE A 381 6.93 -9.10 2.17
C PHE A 381 7.32 -10.10 1.07
N SER A 382 8.39 -10.87 1.27
CA SER A 382 8.76 -11.92 0.33
C SER A 382 7.90 -13.17 0.47
N LEU A 383 7.69 -13.87 -0.64
CA LEU A 383 7.09 -15.20 -0.66
C LEU A 383 7.88 -16.21 0.20
N LYS A 384 9.22 -16.09 0.21
CA LYS A 384 10.09 -16.95 1.02
C LYS A 384 9.81 -16.80 2.52
N ALA A 385 9.72 -15.57 3.02
CA ALA A 385 9.39 -15.32 4.43
C ALA A 385 7.96 -15.77 4.76
N PHE A 386 7.00 -15.52 3.86
CA PHE A 386 5.62 -16.00 4.01
C PHE A 386 5.56 -17.54 4.12
N LYS A 387 6.28 -18.29 3.26
CA LYS A 387 6.31 -19.75 3.30
C LYS A 387 6.79 -20.30 4.65
N VAL A 388 7.82 -19.69 5.25
CA VAL A 388 8.30 -20.09 6.58
C VAL A 388 7.21 -19.90 7.65
N VAL A 389 6.51 -18.76 7.63
CA VAL A 389 5.40 -18.50 8.57
C VAL A 389 4.25 -19.48 8.34
N PHE A 390 3.95 -19.80 7.08
CA PHE A 390 2.92 -20.75 6.69
C PHE A 390 3.22 -22.17 7.18
N GLU A 391 4.44 -22.67 6.96
CA GLU A 391 4.87 -24.00 7.44
C GLU A 391 4.83 -24.09 8.97
N ASN A 392 5.31 -23.05 9.66
CA ASN A 392 5.25 -22.97 11.12
C ASN A 392 3.80 -22.95 11.63
N ALA A 393 2.87 -22.32 10.91
CA ALA A 393 1.45 -22.32 11.28
C ALA A 393 0.82 -23.71 11.14
N ILE A 394 1.18 -24.47 10.10
CA ILE A 394 0.73 -25.86 9.94
C ILE A 394 1.23 -26.71 11.11
N ASP A 395 2.51 -26.58 11.47
CA ASP A 395 3.11 -27.36 12.56
C ASP A 395 2.52 -27.01 13.94
N ARG A 396 2.12 -25.75 14.17
CA ARG A 396 1.52 -25.27 15.42
C ARG A 396 0.02 -25.55 15.56
N SER A 397 -0.67 -25.83 14.45
CA SER A 397 -2.13 -26.00 14.43
C SER A 397 -2.62 -27.26 15.17
N ASP A 398 -3.78 -27.17 15.81
CA ASP A 398 -4.37 -28.27 16.57
C ASP A 398 -4.76 -29.46 15.68
N LYS A 399 -4.22 -30.64 15.99
CA LYS A 399 -4.46 -31.88 15.23
C LYS A 399 -5.87 -32.43 15.48
N SER A 400 -6.49 -33.00 14.45
CA SER A 400 -7.81 -33.62 14.49
C SER A 400 -7.87 -34.80 13.53
N ASP A 401 -8.53 -35.90 13.93
CA ASP A 401 -8.72 -37.09 13.10
C ASP A 401 -9.78 -36.88 12.00
N ASP A 402 -10.73 -35.96 12.21
CA ASP A 402 -11.67 -35.53 11.18
C ASP A 402 -11.03 -34.48 10.27
N ILE A 403 -10.97 -34.76 8.97
CA ILE A 403 -10.34 -33.91 7.95
C ILE A 403 -11.02 -32.54 7.90
N LYS A 404 -12.35 -32.47 8.00
CA LYS A 404 -13.07 -31.18 7.94
C LYS A 404 -12.69 -30.27 9.10
N THR A 405 -12.69 -30.82 10.31
CA THR A 405 -12.26 -30.11 11.52
C THR A 405 -10.77 -29.75 11.46
N ARG A 406 -9.91 -30.64 10.94
CA ARG A 406 -8.48 -30.37 10.74
C ARG A 406 -8.25 -29.19 9.79
N VAL A 407 -8.97 -29.13 8.67
CA VAL A 407 -8.87 -28.04 7.69
C VAL A 407 -9.34 -26.71 8.30
N LEU A 408 -10.38 -26.70 9.14
CA LEU A 408 -10.80 -25.49 9.86
C LEU A 408 -9.71 -25.01 10.85
N ASN A 409 -9.08 -25.92 11.60
CA ASN A 409 -7.99 -25.59 12.51
C ASN A 409 -6.76 -25.03 11.75
N LEU A 410 -6.45 -25.61 10.59
CA LEU A 410 -5.39 -25.11 9.70
C LEU A 410 -5.72 -23.69 9.22
N ILE A 411 -6.92 -23.45 8.71
CA ILE A 411 -7.38 -22.13 8.24
C ILE A 411 -7.25 -21.08 9.36
N ASP A 412 -7.73 -21.40 10.56
CA ASP A 412 -7.69 -20.47 11.70
C ASP A 412 -6.25 -20.16 12.14
N CYS A 413 -5.41 -21.20 12.27
CA CYS A 413 -4.02 -21.04 12.70
C CYS A 413 -3.18 -20.30 11.66
N ILE A 414 -3.30 -20.66 10.37
CA ILE A 414 -2.62 -19.95 9.26
C ILE A 414 -3.02 -18.48 9.26
N THR A 415 -4.33 -18.19 9.33
CA THR A 415 -4.83 -16.81 9.33
C THR A 415 -4.27 -16.01 10.50
N PHE A 416 -4.26 -16.59 11.70
CA PHE A 416 -3.78 -15.90 12.90
C PHE A 416 -2.26 -15.71 12.94
N CYS A 417 -1.47 -16.72 12.54
CA CYS A 417 -0.02 -16.62 12.48
C CYS A 417 0.43 -15.57 11.45
N VAL A 418 -0.19 -15.56 10.27
CA VAL A 418 0.09 -14.54 9.26
C VAL A 418 -0.32 -13.15 9.75
N PHE A 419 -1.48 -13.03 10.40
CA PHE A 419 -1.92 -11.76 11.02
C PHE A 419 -0.89 -11.23 12.02
N ILE A 420 -0.42 -12.05 12.97
CA ILE A 420 0.60 -11.63 13.97
C ILE A 420 1.90 -11.23 13.29
N TYR A 421 2.40 -12.05 12.37
CA TYR A 421 3.63 -11.79 11.63
C TYR A 421 3.58 -10.43 10.92
N THR A 422 2.44 -10.12 10.31
CA THR A 422 2.20 -8.88 9.59
C THR A 422 2.04 -7.70 10.54
N ALA A 423 1.14 -7.83 11.53
CA ALA A 423 0.82 -6.76 12.47
C ALA A 423 2.05 -6.28 13.24
N ARG A 424 3.04 -7.15 13.48
CA ARG A 424 4.34 -6.77 14.07
C ARG A 424 5.13 -5.75 13.23
N GLY A 425 5.01 -5.82 11.91
CA GLY A 425 5.68 -4.92 10.97
C GLY A 425 4.87 -3.69 10.55
N LEU A 426 3.64 -3.53 11.05
CA LEU A 426 2.76 -2.41 10.72
C LEU A 426 2.73 -1.35 11.82
N PHE A 427 2.62 -0.08 11.43
CA PHE A 427 2.26 1.01 12.35
C PHE A 427 0.85 0.80 12.92
N GLU A 428 0.61 1.27 14.14
CA GLU A 428 -0.67 1.08 14.83
C GLU A 428 -1.86 1.62 14.02
N ARG A 429 -1.64 2.75 13.33
CA ARG A 429 -2.64 3.37 12.43
C ARG A 429 -3.04 2.47 11.25
N ASP A 430 -2.15 1.61 10.78
CA ASP A 430 -2.35 0.79 9.58
C ASP A 430 -2.88 -0.61 9.93
N LYS A 431 -2.72 -1.06 11.19
CA LYS A 431 -3.20 -2.37 11.65
C LYS A 431 -4.71 -2.54 11.47
N ILE A 432 -5.50 -1.51 11.78
CA ILE A 432 -6.96 -1.59 11.59
C ILE A 432 -7.32 -1.66 10.10
N THR A 433 -6.63 -0.91 9.25
CA THR A 433 -6.82 -0.91 7.80
C THR A 433 -6.52 -2.28 7.22
N PHE A 434 -5.40 -2.89 7.61
CA PHE A 434 -5.03 -4.25 7.24
C PHE A 434 -6.07 -5.26 7.72
N THR A 435 -6.48 -5.19 8.99
CA THR A 435 -7.44 -6.16 9.57
C THR A 435 -8.82 -6.03 8.92
N ALA A 436 -9.26 -4.82 8.61
CA ALA A 436 -10.49 -4.55 7.87
C ALA A 436 -10.43 -5.15 6.46
N GLN A 437 -9.35 -4.85 5.71
CA GLN A 437 -9.16 -5.39 4.36
C GLN A 437 -9.10 -6.92 4.37
N MET A 438 -8.35 -7.50 5.29
CA MET A 438 -8.27 -8.95 5.47
C MET A 438 -9.66 -9.56 5.71
N THR A 439 -10.46 -8.95 6.59
CA THR A 439 -11.83 -9.40 6.88
C THR A 439 -12.73 -9.28 5.66
N PHE A 440 -12.72 -8.15 4.94
CA PHE A 440 -13.54 -7.95 3.76
C PHE A 440 -13.18 -8.94 2.65
N GLN A 441 -11.90 -9.15 2.36
CA GLN A 441 -11.48 -10.12 1.33
C GLN A 441 -11.87 -11.56 1.68
N ILE A 442 -11.72 -11.95 2.95
CA ILE A 442 -12.18 -13.27 3.43
C ILE A 442 -13.67 -13.46 3.20
N LEU A 443 -14.48 -12.46 3.56
CA LEU A 443 -15.94 -12.52 3.44
C LEU A 443 -16.43 -12.43 1.99
N LEU A 444 -15.72 -11.70 1.13
CA LEU A 444 -15.97 -11.69 -0.32
C LEU A 444 -15.71 -13.07 -0.92
N MET A 445 -14.59 -13.70 -0.56
CA MET A 445 -14.23 -15.03 -1.05
C MET A 445 -15.24 -16.09 -0.58
N SER A 446 -15.76 -15.97 0.66
CA SER A 446 -16.82 -16.85 1.17
C SER A 446 -18.22 -16.50 0.66
N LYS A 447 -18.37 -15.40 -0.11
CA LYS A 447 -19.64 -14.85 -0.60
C LYS A 447 -20.63 -14.49 0.52
N GLU A 448 -20.13 -14.09 1.68
CA GLU A 448 -20.95 -13.65 2.82
C GLU A 448 -21.35 -12.17 2.75
N ILE A 449 -20.63 -11.37 1.95
CA ILE A 449 -20.92 -9.95 1.74
C ILE A 449 -21.13 -9.62 0.27
N ASP A 450 -22.01 -8.65 0.01
CA ASP A 450 -22.29 -8.16 -1.33
C ASP A 450 -21.20 -7.16 -1.78
N PRO A 451 -20.56 -7.37 -2.95
CA PRO A 451 -19.57 -6.44 -3.50
C PRO A 451 -20.10 -5.01 -3.70
N ILE A 452 -21.39 -4.84 -4.04
CA ILE A 452 -22.01 -3.53 -4.27
C ILE A 452 -22.19 -2.78 -2.95
N GLU A 453 -22.60 -3.47 -1.89
CA GLU A 453 -22.71 -2.89 -0.55
C GLU A 453 -21.32 -2.49 -0.01
N LEU A 454 -20.30 -3.30 -0.27
CA LEU A 454 -18.93 -2.98 0.09
C LEU A 454 -18.40 -1.77 -0.69
N ASP A 455 -18.63 -1.68 -2.00
CA ASP A 455 -18.22 -0.52 -2.81
C ASP A 455 -18.86 0.77 -2.29
N PHE A 456 -20.12 0.73 -1.86
CA PHE A 456 -20.76 1.86 -1.20
C PHE A 456 -20.03 2.25 0.09
N LEU A 457 -19.71 1.30 0.97
CA LEU A 457 -19.02 1.57 2.23
C LEU A 457 -17.65 2.23 1.99
N LEU A 458 -16.92 1.73 0.98
CA LEU A 458 -15.56 2.18 0.64
C LEU A 458 -15.56 3.56 -0.03
N ARG A 459 -16.41 3.80 -1.03
CA ARG A 459 -16.45 5.06 -1.78
C ARG A 459 -17.30 6.16 -1.14
N PHE A 460 -18.31 5.76 -0.37
CA PHE A 460 -19.34 6.63 0.20
C PHE A 460 -19.93 7.64 -0.80
N PRO A 461 -20.68 7.18 -1.82
CA PRO A 461 -21.30 8.08 -2.78
C PRO A 461 -22.37 8.94 -2.09
N SER A 462 -22.23 10.26 -2.16
CA SER A 462 -23.19 11.23 -1.62
C SER A 462 -23.80 12.08 -2.74
N LEU A 463 -25.13 12.22 -2.74
CA LEU A 463 -25.80 13.13 -3.66
C LEU A 463 -25.58 14.60 -3.25
N PRO A 464 -25.05 15.46 -4.14
CA PRO A 464 -24.82 16.87 -3.83
C PRO A 464 -26.12 17.68 -3.79
N ASN A 465 -26.10 18.84 -3.12
CA ASN A 465 -27.19 19.83 -3.06
C ASN A 465 -28.51 19.37 -2.41
N ILE A 466 -28.49 18.32 -1.59
CA ILE A 466 -29.66 17.90 -0.80
C ILE A 466 -29.58 18.51 0.59
N ILE A 467 -30.66 19.18 1.03
CA ILE A 467 -30.77 19.74 2.37
C ILE A 467 -31.31 18.68 3.33
N SER A 468 -30.66 18.50 4.48
CA SER A 468 -31.15 17.61 5.53
C SER A 468 -32.48 18.12 6.11
N PRO A 469 -33.54 17.28 6.19
CA PRO A 469 -34.80 17.63 6.83
C PRO A 469 -34.71 17.58 8.37
N VAL A 470 -33.61 17.07 8.93
CA VAL A 470 -33.38 16.91 10.37
C VAL A 470 -32.17 17.71 10.84
N ASP A 471 -32.22 18.19 12.08
CA ASP A 471 -31.22 19.11 12.66
C ASP A 471 -29.93 18.43 13.16
N PHE A 472 -29.98 17.12 13.41
CA PHE A 472 -28.87 16.34 13.96
C PHE A 472 -27.95 15.70 12.90
N MET A 473 -28.22 15.92 11.61
CA MET A 473 -27.37 15.47 10.49
C MET A 473 -27.05 16.62 9.56
N ASN A 474 -25.85 16.58 8.98
CA ASN A 474 -25.44 17.53 7.95
C ASN A 474 -25.99 17.13 6.56
N ASN A 475 -25.92 18.06 5.61
CA ASN A 475 -26.41 17.86 4.25
C ASN A 475 -25.67 16.74 3.49
N HIS A 476 -24.39 16.54 3.78
CA HIS A 476 -23.56 15.52 3.13
C HIS A 476 -23.94 14.11 3.58
N SER A 477 -24.00 13.87 4.89
CA SER A 477 -24.52 12.64 5.51
C SER A 477 -25.91 12.30 5.00
N TRP A 478 -26.79 13.29 4.84
CA TRP A 478 -28.12 13.08 4.28
C TRP A 478 -28.10 12.72 2.79
N GLY A 479 -27.20 13.31 2.01
CA GLY A 479 -26.90 12.91 0.63
C GLY A 479 -26.47 11.45 0.53
N GLY A 480 -25.67 10.96 1.49
CA GLY A 480 -25.31 9.55 1.62
C GLY A 480 -26.49 8.63 1.97
N ILE A 481 -27.38 9.04 2.88
CA ILE A 481 -28.63 8.31 3.17
C ILE A 481 -29.49 8.19 1.89
N LYS A 482 -29.64 9.27 1.12
CA LYS A 482 -30.40 9.23 -0.14
C LYS A 482 -29.77 8.32 -1.19
N ALA A 483 -28.44 8.24 -1.23
CA ALA A 483 -27.75 7.26 -2.07
C ALA A 483 -28.02 5.82 -1.62
N LEU A 484 -28.01 5.54 -0.31
CA LEU A 484 -28.38 4.21 0.23
C LEU A 484 -29.79 3.79 -0.17
N VAL A 485 -30.77 4.70 -0.14
CA VAL A 485 -32.17 4.39 -0.48
C VAL A 485 -32.35 3.86 -1.92
N ASN A 486 -31.40 4.11 -2.82
CA ASN A 486 -31.43 3.56 -4.18
C ASN A 486 -31.17 2.04 -4.21
N MET A 487 -30.60 1.47 -3.15
CA MET A 487 -30.42 0.03 -2.99
C MET A 487 -31.69 -0.60 -2.40
N GLU A 488 -32.08 -1.77 -2.91
CA GLU A 488 -33.34 -2.43 -2.55
C GLU A 488 -33.47 -2.68 -1.04
N GLU A 489 -32.37 -3.04 -0.39
CA GLU A 489 -32.31 -3.35 1.04
C GLU A 489 -32.53 -2.13 1.96
N PHE A 490 -32.25 -0.91 1.52
CA PHE A 490 -32.34 0.31 2.34
C PHE A 490 -33.54 1.19 2.00
N ARG A 491 -34.49 0.66 1.22
CA ARG A 491 -35.68 1.39 0.82
C ARG A 491 -36.45 1.91 2.05
N ASN A 492 -36.87 3.17 1.99
CA ASN A 492 -37.58 3.89 3.06
C ASN A 492 -36.74 4.29 4.30
N LEU A 493 -35.42 4.10 4.30
CA LEU A 493 -34.55 4.57 5.40
C LEU A 493 -34.70 6.08 5.65
N ASP A 494 -34.72 6.87 4.59
CA ASP A 494 -34.96 8.32 4.64
C ASP A 494 -36.30 8.67 5.29
N ARG A 495 -37.38 8.00 4.87
CA ARG A 495 -38.72 8.21 5.40
C ARG A 495 -38.84 7.84 6.88
N ASP A 496 -38.15 6.80 7.33
CA ASP A 496 -38.16 6.41 8.74
C ASP A 496 -37.34 7.36 9.62
N ILE A 497 -36.21 7.87 9.12
CA ILE A 497 -35.43 8.88 9.83
C ILE A 497 -36.25 10.16 10.02
N GLU A 498 -36.98 10.60 8.98
CA GLU A 498 -37.89 11.74 9.07
C GLU A 498 -39.08 11.45 10.02
N GLY A 499 -39.74 10.30 9.85
CA GLY A 499 -40.93 9.95 10.62
C GLY A 499 -40.67 9.68 12.10
N SER A 500 -39.48 9.16 12.44
CA SER A 500 -39.07 8.78 13.80
C SER A 500 -37.85 9.56 14.31
N ALA A 501 -37.71 10.83 13.90
CA ALA A 501 -36.56 11.69 14.17
C ALA A 501 -36.08 11.68 15.63
N LYS A 502 -36.97 11.63 16.63
CA LYS A 502 -36.58 11.60 18.06
C LYS A 502 -35.74 10.38 18.44
N ARG A 503 -36.05 9.19 17.88
CA ARG A 503 -35.32 7.95 18.19
C ARG A 503 -33.96 7.94 17.50
N TRP A 504 -33.94 8.35 16.23
CA TRP A 504 -32.71 8.49 15.46
C TRP A 504 -31.79 9.56 16.05
N LYS A 505 -32.34 10.68 16.51
CA LYS A 505 -31.59 11.71 17.23
C LYS A 505 -30.90 11.13 18.47
N LYS A 506 -31.64 10.36 19.30
CA LYS A 506 -31.05 9.69 20.48
C LYS A 506 -29.91 8.74 20.10
N PHE A 507 -30.08 7.93 19.05
CA PHE A 507 -29.04 7.02 18.58
C PHE A 507 -27.81 7.77 18.07
N VAL A 508 -28.01 8.77 17.20
CA VAL A 508 -26.93 9.59 16.63
C VAL A 508 -26.20 10.38 17.71
N GLU A 509 -26.90 10.89 18.73
CA GLU A 509 -26.37 11.62 19.91
C GLU A 509 -25.76 10.73 20.99
N SER A 510 -25.82 9.40 20.85
CA SER A 510 -25.09 8.50 21.75
C SER A 510 -23.58 8.68 21.60
N GLU A 511 -22.84 8.48 22.70
CA GLU A 511 -21.37 8.49 22.71
C GLU A 511 -20.79 7.27 21.97
N ALA A 512 -21.44 6.10 22.12
CA ALA A 512 -21.00 4.82 21.54
C ALA A 512 -22.14 4.16 20.73
N PRO A 513 -22.60 4.78 19.62
CA PRO A 513 -23.69 4.27 18.80
C PRO A 513 -23.43 2.87 18.22
N GLU A 514 -22.16 2.51 18.01
CA GLU A 514 -21.75 1.18 17.51
C GLU A 514 -22.13 0.03 18.46
N LYS A 515 -22.26 0.30 19.76
CA LYS A 515 -22.72 -0.68 20.77
C LYS A 515 -24.23 -0.65 21.00
N GLU A 516 -24.93 0.35 20.46
CA GLU A 516 -26.37 0.48 20.60
C GLU A 516 -27.12 -0.31 19.54
N LYS A 517 -28.35 -0.73 19.87
CA LYS A 517 -29.22 -1.40 18.90
C LYS A 517 -29.86 -0.36 17.99
N PHE A 518 -29.74 -0.58 16.69
CA PHE A 518 -30.41 0.25 15.68
C PHE A 518 -31.93 0.35 15.90
N PRO A 519 -32.56 1.49 15.58
CA PRO A 519 -34.00 1.64 15.70
C PRO A 519 -34.79 0.66 14.82
N GLN A 520 -35.97 0.25 15.31
CA GLN A 520 -37.01 -0.45 14.52
C GLN A 520 -36.55 -1.73 13.79
N GLU A 521 -36.79 -1.81 12.48
CA GLU A 521 -36.46 -2.96 11.62
C GLU A 521 -34.98 -2.98 11.21
N TRP A 522 -34.29 -1.85 11.30
CA TRP A 522 -32.88 -1.70 10.95
C TRP A 522 -31.94 -2.51 11.84
N LYS A 523 -32.38 -2.92 13.04
CA LYS A 523 -31.65 -3.85 13.91
C LYS A 523 -31.43 -5.24 13.30
N ASN A 524 -32.30 -5.65 12.38
CA ASN A 524 -32.25 -6.98 11.74
C ASN A 524 -31.33 -7.01 10.52
N LYS A 525 -30.78 -5.86 10.10
CA LYS A 525 -29.83 -5.79 8.99
C LYS A 525 -28.53 -6.53 9.32
N ASN A 526 -27.86 -7.02 8.27
CA ASN A 526 -26.59 -7.70 8.41
C ASN A 526 -25.51 -6.73 8.91
N SER A 527 -24.38 -7.26 9.37
CA SER A 527 -23.34 -6.45 10.01
C SER A 527 -22.67 -5.47 9.04
N LEU A 528 -22.56 -5.81 7.74
CA LEU A 528 -22.05 -4.88 6.70
C LEU A 528 -23.03 -3.74 6.42
N GLN A 529 -24.32 -4.04 6.26
CA GLN A 529 -25.38 -3.07 6.05
C GLN A 529 -25.48 -2.08 7.22
N LYS A 530 -25.26 -2.55 8.45
CA LYS A 530 -25.14 -1.69 9.64
C LYS A 530 -23.94 -0.75 9.54
N LEU A 531 -22.80 -1.21 9.05
CA LEU A 531 -21.64 -0.34 8.77
C LEU A 531 -21.98 0.71 7.71
N CYS A 532 -22.68 0.35 6.63
CA CYS A 532 -23.10 1.31 5.59
C CYS A 532 -24.01 2.41 6.17
N MET A 533 -24.95 2.06 7.05
CA MET A 533 -25.77 3.07 7.75
C MET A 533 -24.95 3.91 8.73
N MET A 534 -24.07 3.29 9.52
CA MET A 534 -23.17 4.01 10.44
C MET A 534 -22.29 5.01 9.69
N ARG A 535 -21.81 4.67 8.49
CA ARG A 535 -20.97 5.53 7.66
C ARG A 535 -21.64 6.86 7.35
N ALA A 536 -22.94 6.84 7.08
CA ALA A 536 -23.72 8.07 6.85
C ALA A 536 -24.06 8.82 8.14
N LEU A 537 -24.38 8.09 9.21
CA LEU A 537 -24.90 8.67 10.46
C LEU A 537 -23.81 9.24 11.39
N ARG A 538 -22.71 8.49 11.56
CA ARG A 538 -21.62 8.76 12.51
C ARG A 538 -20.28 8.28 11.91
N PRO A 539 -19.75 8.99 10.89
CA PRO A 539 -18.48 8.62 10.26
C PRO A 539 -17.31 8.60 11.27
N ASP A 540 -17.36 9.46 12.29
CA ASP A 540 -16.40 9.51 13.39
C ASP A 540 -16.30 8.22 14.22
N ARG A 541 -17.32 7.35 14.22
CA ARG A 541 -17.30 6.09 15.00
C ARG A 541 -16.95 4.88 14.17
N MET A 542 -16.62 5.06 12.89
CA MET A 542 -16.41 3.94 11.98
C MET A 542 -15.19 3.09 12.32
N THR A 543 -14.11 3.67 12.88
CA THR A 543 -12.95 2.89 13.32
C THR A 543 -13.33 1.89 14.42
N TYR A 544 -14.14 2.31 15.40
CA TYR A 544 -14.67 1.43 16.44
C TYR A 544 -15.67 0.42 15.87
N ALA A 545 -16.59 0.86 15.00
CA ALA A 545 -17.57 -0.03 14.38
C ALA A 545 -16.91 -1.12 13.52
N VAL A 546 -15.81 -0.79 12.81
CA VAL A 546 -15.01 -1.76 12.05
C VAL A 546 -14.27 -2.72 12.99
N LYS A 547 -13.72 -2.25 14.12
CA LYS A 547 -13.16 -3.14 15.15
C LYS A 547 -14.19 -4.12 15.69
N ASP A 548 -15.40 -3.65 16.01
CA ASP A 548 -16.50 -4.50 16.48
C ASP A 548 -16.93 -5.51 15.40
N PHE A 549 -16.98 -5.08 14.13
CA PHE A 549 -17.26 -5.96 12.99
C PHE A 549 -16.21 -7.06 12.81
N VAL A 550 -14.92 -6.71 12.91
CA VAL A 550 -13.81 -7.67 12.88
C VAL A 550 -13.91 -8.63 14.06
N GLN A 551 -14.19 -8.13 15.26
CA GLN A 551 -14.36 -8.95 16.46
C GLN A 551 -15.53 -9.93 16.32
N GLU A 552 -16.64 -9.51 15.72
CA GLU A 552 -17.80 -10.37 15.45
C GLU A 552 -17.47 -11.47 14.44
N LYS A 553 -16.71 -11.15 13.38
CA LYS A 553 -16.46 -12.06 12.24
C LYS A 553 -15.24 -12.96 12.39
N LEU A 554 -14.16 -12.46 12.97
CA LEU A 554 -12.89 -13.19 13.14
C LEU A 554 -12.56 -13.51 14.60
N GLY A 555 -13.16 -12.79 15.56
CA GLY A 555 -12.95 -12.99 17.00
C GLY A 555 -12.08 -11.93 17.67
N THR A 556 -12.09 -11.90 19.01
CA THR A 556 -11.40 -10.91 19.85
C THR A 556 -9.89 -10.88 19.67
N LYS A 557 -9.28 -12.03 19.36
CA LYS A 557 -7.82 -12.18 19.16
C LYS A 557 -7.23 -11.30 18.05
N TYR A 558 -8.05 -10.82 17.11
CA TYR A 558 -7.62 -9.93 16.02
C TYR A 558 -7.68 -8.44 16.39
N VAL A 559 -8.27 -8.10 17.54
CA VAL A 559 -8.46 -6.70 17.99
C VAL A 559 -7.65 -6.40 19.26
N GLU A 560 -7.43 -7.40 20.12
CA GLU A 560 -6.61 -7.27 21.33
C GLU A 560 -5.11 -7.34 21.00
N GLY A 561 -4.50 -6.18 20.73
CA GLY A 561 -3.07 -6.09 20.47
C GLY A 561 -2.24 -5.96 21.76
N ARG A 562 -1.43 -6.97 22.10
CA ARG A 562 -0.23 -6.79 22.94
C ARG A 562 1.01 -6.81 22.07
N SER A 563 2.01 -5.98 22.40
CA SER A 563 3.31 -6.05 21.74
C SER A 563 3.91 -7.45 21.90
N VAL A 564 4.43 -7.99 20.79
CA VAL A 564 5.10 -9.28 20.80
C VAL A 564 6.49 -9.08 21.39
N GLU A 565 6.82 -9.84 22.43
CA GLU A 565 8.17 -9.81 23.03
C GLU A 565 9.25 -10.08 21.97
N PHE A 566 10.35 -9.32 22.03
CA PHE A 566 11.47 -9.48 21.09
C PHE A 566 11.99 -10.92 21.02
N ALA A 567 11.97 -11.66 22.14
CA ALA A 567 12.42 -13.06 22.21
C ALA A 567 11.67 -13.97 21.22
N LYS A 568 10.37 -13.79 21.01
CA LYS A 568 9.60 -14.58 20.04
C LYS A 568 9.97 -14.23 18.60
N SER A 569 10.28 -12.97 18.34
CA SER A 569 10.75 -12.52 17.02
C SER A 569 12.16 -13.03 16.71
N TYR A 570 12.98 -13.21 17.74
CA TYR A 570 14.30 -13.83 17.63
C TYR A 570 14.23 -15.29 17.18
N GLU A 571 13.29 -16.08 17.71
CA GLU A 571 13.08 -17.49 17.32
C GLU A 571 12.76 -17.66 15.82
N GLU A 572 12.11 -16.65 15.21
CA GLU A 572 11.77 -16.64 13.80
C GLU A 572 12.92 -16.15 12.91
N SER A 573 13.98 -15.58 13.48
CA SER A 573 15.12 -15.04 12.72
C SER A 573 16.18 -16.09 12.42
N GLY A 574 16.73 -16.01 11.21
CA GLY A 574 17.82 -16.86 10.72
C GLY A 574 19.05 -16.06 10.30
N PRO A 575 20.19 -16.72 10.01
CA PRO A 575 21.37 -16.07 9.44
C PRO A 575 21.09 -15.34 8.13
N THR A 576 20.15 -15.86 7.35
CA THR A 576 19.75 -15.35 6.03
C THR A 576 18.57 -14.38 6.11
N THR A 577 18.03 -14.14 7.31
CA THR A 577 16.79 -13.39 7.51
C THR A 577 17.04 -12.30 8.55
N PRO A 578 17.53 -11.14 8.12
CA PRO A 578 17.81 -10.02 9.02
C PRO A 578 16.52 -9.49 9.66
N MET A 579 16.66 -8.82 10.82
CA MET A 579 15.56 -8.08 11.42
C MET A 579 15.66 -6.61 11.07
N PHE A 580 14.54 -6.00 10.68
CA PHE A 580 14.45 -4.60 10.30
C PHE A 580 13.53 -3.86 11.27
N PHE A 581 14.10 -2.94 12.05
CA PHE A 581 13.39 -2.06 12.94
C PHE A 581 12.95 -0.81 12.20
N ILE A 582 11.63 -0.66 12.06
CA ILE A 582 11.01 0.57 11.56
C ILE A 582 10.86 1.51 12.76
N LEU A 583 11.64 2.57 12.74
CA LEU A 583 11.73 3.51 13.86
C LEU A 583 10.65 4.58 13.75
N SER A 584 10.00 4.84 14.88
CA SER A 584 9.33 6.11 15.10
C SER A 584 10.25 7.09 15.83
N PRO A 585 10.12 8.41 15.59
CA PRO A 585 10.92 9.42 16.27
C PRO A 585 10.87 9.23 17.80
N GLY A 586 12.04 9.18 18.43
CA GLY A 586 12.18 9.07 19.90
C GLY A 586 12.18 7.64 20.47
N VAL A 587 12.11 6.59 19.64
CA VAL A 587 12.15 5.19 20.10
C VAL A 587 13.51 4.55 19.79
N ASN A 588 14.07 3.79 20.75
CA ASN A 588 15.34 3.09 20.59
C ASN A 588 15.17 1.55 20.75
N PRO A 589 15.20 0.77 19.65
CA PRO A 589 15.00 -0.68 19.70
C PRO A 589 16.22 -1.47 20.21
N ILE A 590 17.38 -0.83 20.34
CA ILE A 590 18.65 -1.51 20.60
C ILE A 590 18.68 -2.09 22.02
N LYS A 591 18.04 -1.40 22.98
CA LYS A 591 17.99 -1.85 24.37
C LYS A 591 17.43 -3.27 24.49
N ASP A 592 16.39 -3.59 23.72
CA ASP A 592 15.76 -4.92 23.75
C ASP A 592 16.69 -5.99 23.16
N VAL A 593 17.39 -5.66 22.08
CA VAL A 593 18.38 -6.55 21.43
C VAL A 593 19.57 -6.80 22.35
N GLU A 594 20.08 -5.77 23.03
CA GLU A 594 21.19 -5.88 23.98
C GLU A 594 20.81 -6.71 25.21
N VAL A 595 19.62 -6.47 25.78
CA VAL A 595 19.12 -7.22 26.94
C VAL A 595 18.95 -8.70 26.60
N HIS A 596 18.40 -9.01 25.42
CA HIS A 596 18.27 -10.40 24.99
C HIS A 596 19.63 -11.02 24.65
N GLY A 597 20.48 -10.32 23.89
CA GLY A 597 21.83 -10.76 23.54
C GLY A 597 22.66 -11.12 24.76
N LYS A 598 22.66 -10.28 25.81
CA LYS A 598 23.36 -10.56 27.07
C LYS A 598 22.91 -11.86 27.73
N LYS A 599 21.61 -12.20 27.67
CA LYS A 599 21.07 -13.45 28.24
C LYS A 599 21.60 -14.69 27.53
N ILE A 600 21.89 -14.60 26.23
CA ILE A 600 22.35 -15.71 25.40
C ILE A 600 23.84 -15.62 25.01
N GLY A 601 24.61 -14.74 25.68
CA GLY A 601 26.06 -14.67 25.54
C GLY A 601 26.59 -13.75 24.42
N PHE A 602 25.73 -12.96 23.78
CA PHE A 602 26.12 -11.92 22.82
C PHE A 602 26.24 -10.56 23.51
N SER A 603 27.45 -10.03 23.61
CA SER A 603 27.69 -8.75 24.27
C SER A 603 28.95 -8.09 23.72
N ALA A 604 29.03 -6.76 23.90
CA ALA A 604 30.24 -6.01 23.55
C ALA A 604 31.47 -6.54 24.32
N ASP A 605 31.27 -6.99 25.57
CA ASP A 605 32.33 -7.57 26.43
C ASP A 605 32.91 -8.86 25.82
N ASN A 606 32.05 -9.67 25.19
CA ASN A 606 32.43 -10.91 24.51
C ASN A 606 32.94 -10.69 23.08
N LYS A 607 33.00 -9.44 22.58
CA LYS A 607 33.43 -9.05 21.23
C LYS A 607 32.69 -9.72 20.07
N ASN A 608 31.53 -10.33 20.33
CA ASN A 608 30.68 -10.99 19.35
C ASN A 608 29.42 -10.18 19.00
N PHE A 609 29.36 -8.92 19.43
CA PHE A 609 28.27 -7.99 19.21
C PHE A 609 28.81 -6.65 18.72
N HIS A 610 28.49 -6.28 17.47
CA HIS A 610 28.98 -5.09 16.79
C HIS A 610 27.81 -4.12 16.59
N ASN A 611 27.85 -2.97 17.24
CA ASN A 611 26.82 -1.94 17.13
C ASN A 611 27.36 -0.71 16.38
N ILE A 612 26.80 -0.43 15.19
CA ILE A 612 27.33 0.56 14.25
C ILE A 612 26.21 1.53 13.88
N SER A 613 26.39 2.80 14.26
CA SER A 613 25.51 3.89 13.82
C SER A 613 26.02 4.46 12.51
N LEU A 614 25.23 4.34 11.44
CA LEU A 614 25.64 4.77 10.11
C LEU A 614 25.50 6.28 9.96
N GLY A 615 26.51 6.83 9.31
CA GLY A 615 26.70 8.25 9.00
C GLY A 615 27.91 8.35 8.07
N GLN A 616 28.38 9.56 7.81
CA GLN A 616 29.45 9.78 6.83
C GLN A 616 30.72 8.97 7.17
N GLY A 617 31.10 8.02 6.29
CA GLY A 617 32.34 7.26 6.38
C GLY A 617 32.30 6.01 7.26
N GLN A 618 31.14 5.64 7.83
CA GLN A 618 30.98 4.43 8.66
C GLN A 618 30.71 3.17 7.85
N GLU A 619 30.52 3.28 6.53
CA GLU A 619 30.15 2.16 5.66
C GLU A 619 31.25 1.07 5.63
N VAL A 620 32.52 1.48 5.63
CA VAL A 620 33.68 0.57 5.59
C VAL A 620 33.79 -0.26 6.89
N VAL A 621 33.43 0.35 8.03
CA VAL A 621 33.42 -0.34 9.33
C VAL A 621 32.29 -1.36 9.36
N ALA A 622 31.11 -1.00 8.84
CA ALA A 622 29.98 -1.90 8.70
C ALA A 622 30.31 -3.11 7.82
N GLU A 623 30.93 -2.89 6.65
CA GLU A 623 31.34 -3.97 5.77
C GLU A 623 32.34 -4.93 6.43
N SER A 624 33.33 -4.39 7.13
CA SER A 624 34.35 -5.19 7.84
C SER A 624 33.72 -6.02 8.97
N ALA A 625 32.78 -5.44 9.70
CA ALA A 625 32.06 -6.15 10.77
C ALA A 625 31.16 -7.26 10.21
N LEU A 626 30.46 -7.01 9.09
CA LEU A 626 29.66 -8.03 8.39
C LEU A 626 30.54 -9.18 7.89
N ASP A 627 31.65 -8.89 7.22
CA ASP A 627 32.57 -9.90 6.70
C ASP A 627 33.18 -10.79 7.81
N LEU A 628 33.44 -10.21 9.00
CA LEU A 628 33.87 -10.96 10.18
C LEU A 628 32.72 -11.79 10.78
N ALA A 629 31.54 -11.18 10.92
CA ALA A 629 30.39 -11.79 11.57
C ALA A 629 29.85 -13.01 10.81
N VAL A 630 29.92 -12.99 9.48
CA VAL A 630 29.54 -14.13 8.63
C VAL A 630 30.43 -15.35 8.91
N LYS A 631 31.73 -15.13 9.14
CA LYS A 631 32.72 -16.19 9.41
C LYS A 631 32.69 -16.70 10.85
N GLU A 632 32.61 -15.79 11.82
CA GLU A 632 32.73 -16.12 13.25
C GLU A 632 31.38 -16.25 13.99
N GLY A 633 30.26 -15.92 13.34
CA GLY A 633 28.92 -16.04 13.93
C GLY A 633 28.53 -14.91 14.87
N HIS A 634 28.96 -13.68 14.58
CA HIS A 634 28.66 -12.51 15.41
C HIS A 634 27.32 -11.86 15.08
N TRP A 635 26.89 -10.94 15.96
CA TRP A 635 25.73 -10.09 15.74
C TRP A 635 26.18 -8.71 15.27
N VAL A 636 25.51 -8.19 14.25
CA VAL A 636 25.78 -6.86 13.71
C VAL A 636 24.50 -6.03 13.74
N ILE A 637 24.56 -4.85 14.37
CA ILE A 637 23.48 -3.86 14.37
C ILE A 637 23.91 -2.68 13.50
N LEU A 638 23.13 -2.41 12.46
CA LEU A 638 23.28 -1.28 11.55
C LEU A 638 22.17 -0.27 11.83
N GLN A 639 22.51 0.85 12.47
CA GLN A 639 21.52 1.88 12.76
C GLN A 639 21.50 2.97 11.69
N ASN A 640 20.32 3.55 11.48
CA ASN A 640 20.12 4.74 10.63
C ASN A 640 20.57 4.53 9.18
N ILE A 641 20.25 3.37 8.58
CA ILE A 641 20.66 3.07 7.20
C ILE A 641 20.10 4.08 6.17
N HIS A 642 18.99 4.75 6.49
CA HIS A 642 18.38 5.80 5.67
C HIS A 642 19.30 7.04 5.50
N LEU A 643 20.37 7.18 6.28
CA LEU A 643 21.34 8.27 6.13
C LEU A 643 22.41 7.99 5.06
N VAL A 644 22.51 6.76 4.55
CA VAL A 644 23.59 6.30 3.65
C VAL A 644 23.05 5.74 2.33
N GLU A 645 22.20 6.51 1.64
CA GLU A 645 21.51 6.14 0.39
C GLU A 645 22.42 5.46 -0.66
N ARG A 646 23.59 6.02 -0.94
CA ARG A 646 24.52 5.50 -1.96
C ARG A 646 25.10 4.12 -1.65
N TRP A 647 25.12 3.73 -0.38
CA TRP A 647 25.69 2.45 0.06
C TRP A 647 24.65 1.31 0.11
N LEU A 648 23.36 1.64 0.15
CA LEU A 648 22.28 0.65 0.27
C LEU A 648 22.31 -0.43 -0.83
N PRO A 649 22.58 -0.14 -2.12
CA PRO A 649 22.70 -1.17 -3.15
C PRO A 649 23.90 -2.12 -2.92
N THR A 650 24.97 -1.64 -2.29
CA THR A 650 26.14 -2.47 -1.94
C THR A 650 25.81 -3.37 -0.75
N LEU A 651 25.10 -2.84 0.25
CA LEU A 651 24.61 -3.61 1.40
C LEU A 651 23.68 -4.74 0.95
N GLU A 652 22.73 -4.46 0.06
CA GLU A 652 21.81 -5.46 -0.51
C GLU A 652 22.59 -6.61 -1.16
N LYS A 653 23.54 -6.30 -2.04
CA LYS A 653 24.41 -7.30 -2.69
C LYS A 653 25.20 -8.14 -1.69
N LYS A 654 25.73 -7.53 -0.64
CA LYS A 654 26.47 -8.24 0.42
C LYS A 654 25.55 -9.19 1.18
N LEU A 655 24.37 -8.72 1.62
CA LEU A 655 23.38 -9.55 2.31
C LEU A 655 22.93 -10.75 1.47
N GLU A 656 22.73 -10.56 0.16
CA GLU A 656 22.46 -11.66 -0.76
C GLU A 656 23.63 -12.66 -0.82
N SER A 657 24.87 -12.17 -1.01
CA SER A 657 26.06 -13.03 -1.12
C SER A 657 26.37 -13.86 0.13
N TYR A 658 26.02 -13.35 1.32
CA TYR A 658 26.27 -14.04 2.58
C TYR A 658 25.31 -15.21 2.84
N THR A 659 24.28 -15.38 2.01
CA THR A 659 23.27 -16.43 2.18
C THR A 659 23.86 -17.83 2.02
N ASP A 660 24.88 -18.00 1.16
CA ASP A 660 25.39 -19.32 0.75
C ASP A 660 26.47 -19.89 1.68
N GLU A 661 27.21 -19.04 2.42
CA GLU A 661 28.32 -19.44 3.31
C GLU A 661 28.31 -18.67 4.65
N CYS A 662 27.26 -18.82 5.47
CA CYS A 662 27.15 -18.14 6.77
C CYS A 662 27.14 -19.07 7.99
N HIS A 663 27.73 -18.60 9.09
CA HIS A 663 27.68 -19.27 10.38
C HIS A 663 26.26 -19.27 10.97
N ALA A 664 25.82 -20.37 11.61
CA ALA A 664 24.45 -20.54 12.11
C ALA A 664 24.01 -19.50 13.16
N SER A 665 24.95 -18.97 13.94
CA SER A 665 24.70 -17.93 14.96
C SER A 665 24.75 -16.49 14.44
N TYR A 666 25.16 -16.28 13.18
CA TYR A 666 25.22 -14.94 12.57
C TYR A 666 23.82 -14.31 12.55
N ARG A 667 23.71 -13.04 12.94
CA ARG A 667 22.47 -12.27 12.86
C ARG A 667 22.77 -10.82 12.51
N VAL A 668 21.88 -10.22 11.72
CA VAL A 668 21.93 -8.80 11.37
C VAL A 668 20.63 -8.12 11.79
N TYR A 669 20.79 -6.98 12.46
CA TYR A 669 19.72 -6.08 12.86
C TYR A 669 19.91 -4.75 12.15
N ILE A 670 18.86 -4.23 11.56
CA ILE A 670 18.88 -3.03 10.74
C ILE A 670 17.86 -2.07 11.34
N SER A 671 18.17 -0.77 11.43
CA SER A 671 17.17 0.25 11.78
C SER A 671 17.11 1.38 10.77
N ALA A 672 15.89 1.82 10.47
CA ALA A 672 15.65 2.98 9.63
C ALA A 672 14.35 3.71 10.02
N GLU A 673 14.33 5.02 9.80
CA GLU A 673 13.10 5.79 9.81
C GLU A 673 12.42 5.65 8.43
N PRO A 674 11.09 5.54 8.38
CA PRO A 674 10.35 5.56 7.12
C PRO A 674 10.47 6.94 6.47
N ALA A 675 10.51 6.97 5.13
CA ALA A 675 10.48 8.22 4.40
C ALA A 675 9.11 8.93 4.56
N PRO A 676 9.06 10.27 4.61
CA PRO A 676 7.81 11.01 4.80
C PRO A 676 6.86 10.91 3.60
N THR A 677 7.37 10.66 2.39
CA THR A 677 6.57 10.43 1.18
C THR A 677 7.10 9.23 0.40
N VAL A 678 6.22 8.59 -0.39
CA VAL A 678 6.55 7.44 -1.26
C VAL A 678 7.69 7.77 -2.22
N LEU A 679 7.69 8.97 -2.82
CA LEU A 679 8.72 9.43 -3.75
C LEU A 679 10.10 9.62 -3.10
N SER A 680 10.15 9.83 -1.79
CA SER A 680 11.39 9.99 -1.02
C SER A 680 11.93 8.69 -0.42
N HIS A 681 11.29 7.56 -0.73
CA HIS A 681 11.71 6.26 -0.23
C HIS A 681 12.99 5.79 -0.91
N ILE A 682 14.01 5.46 -0.11
CA ILE A 682 15.36 5.12 -0.58
C ILE A 682 15.81 3.71 -0.21
N ILE A 683 15.04 2.98 0.61
CA ILE A 683 15.45 1.65 1.08
C ILE A 683 15.21 0.63 -0.05
N PRO A 684 16.22 -0.15 -0.47
CA PRO A 684 16.03 -1.16 -1.51
C PRO A 684 14.99 -2.21 -1.12
N GLN A 685 14.16 -2.58 -2.10
CA GLN A 685 13.09 -3.57 -1.94
C GLN A 685 13.65 -4.93 -1.46
N GLY A 686 14.79 -5.38 -1.97
CA GLY A 686 15.34 -6.68 -1.58
C GLY A 686 15.73 -6.76 -0.10
N ILE A 687 16.21 -5.65 0.50
CA ILE A 687 16.49 -5.60 1.95
C ILE A 687 15.19 -5.75 2.77
N LEU A 688 14.12 -5.08 2.35
CA LEU A 688 12.82 -5.15 3.03
C LEU A 688 12.19 -6.55 2.85
N GLU A 689 12.27 -7.12 1.65
CA GLU A 689 11.68 -8.42 1.33
C GLU A 689 12.28 -9.59 2.13
N ILE A 690 13.61 -9.61 2.31
CA ILE A 690 14.30 -10.68 3.04
C ILE A 690 14.24 -10.51 4.56
N SER A 691 13.85 -9.33 5.05
CA SER A 691 13.87 -9.01 6.47
C SER A 691 12.53 -9.22 7.18
N ILE A 692 12.62 -9.54 8.47
CA ILE A 692 11.48 -9.51 9.40
C ILE A 692 11.34 -8.08 9.91
N LYS A 693 10.18 -7.46 9.68
CA LYS A 693 9.92 -6.07 10.09
C LYS A 693 9.36 -6.06 11.50
N ILE A 694 9.86 -5.12 12.29
CA ILE A 694 9.38 -4.84 13.63
C ILE A 694 9.22 -3.33 13.73
N THR A 695 7.98 -2.90 13.92
CA THR A 695 7.67 -1.49 14.15
C THR A 695 7.77 -1.19 15.62
N ASN A 696 8.56 -0.16 15.97
CA ASN A 696 8.69 0.29 17.35
C ASN A 696 8.08 1.70 17.48
N GLU A 697 6.87 1.74 18.01
CA GLU A 697 6.07 2.96 18.21
C GLU A 697 5.77 3.14 19.70
N PRO A 698 5.69 4.40 20.19
CA PRO A 698 5.11 4.64 21.50
C PRO A 698 3.65 4.17 21.50
N PRO A 699 3.18 3.55 22.59
CA PRO A 699 1.80 3.12 22.71
C PRO A 699 0.85 4.32 22.56
N THR A 700 -0.37 4.06 22.11
CA THR A 700 -1.41 5.08 21.96
C THR A 700 -2.36 5.08 23.14
N GLY A 701 -2.85 6.26 23.51
CA GLY A 701 -3.80 6.44 24.60
C GLY A 701 -3.16 6.88 25.92
N MET A 702 -3.96 7.56 26.76
CA MET A 702 -3.45 8.19 27.99
C MET A 702 -2.92 7.17 29.00
N VAL A 703 -3.63 6.05 29.20
CA VAL A 703 -3.26 5.00 30.17
C VAL A 703 -1.86 4.48 29.88
N ALA A 704 -1.63 4.03 28.64
CA ALA A 704 -0.38 3.39 28.27
C ALA A 704 0.81 4.37 28.27
N ASN A 705 0.61 5.61 27.82
CA ASN A 705 1.65 6.64 27.89
C ASN A 705 1.99 7.06 29.32
N LEU A 706 1.00 7.11 30.21
CA LEU A 706 1.24 7.47 31.61
C LEU A 706 2.00 6.36 32.34
N HIS A 707 1.65 5.09 32.13
CA HIS A 707 2.47 3.97 32.64
C HIS A 707 3.88 4.00 32.07
N GLN A 708 4.03 4.19 30.76
CA GLN A 708 5.35 4.28 30.14
C GLN A 708 6.18 5.44 30.69
N ALA A 709 5.56 6.59 30.99
CA ALA A 709 6.24 7.72 31.62
C ALA A 709 6.74 7.34 33.03
N LEU A 710 5.91 6.66 33.82
CA LEU A 710 6.24 6.18 35.16
C LEU A 710 7.32 5.08 35.15
N ASP A 711 7.33 4.19 34.16
CA ASP A 711 8.30 3.10 34.01
C ASP A 711 9.75 3.57 33.81
N ASN A 712 9.96 4.86 33.53
CA ASN A 712 11.31 5.45 33.50
C ASN A 712 11.90 5.66 34.90
N PHE A 713 11.10 5.49 35.95
CA PHE A 713 11.47 5.72 37.34
C PHE A 713 11.24 4.45 38.18
N ASP A 714 12.05 4.27 39.20
CA ASP A 714 11.95 3.18 40.15
C ASP A 714 11.66 3.68 41.56
N GLN A 715 11.50 2.74 42.51
CA GLN A 715 11.24 3.07 43.91
C GLN A 715 12.37 3.93 44.51
N GLU A 716 13.62 3.68 44.12
CA GLU A 716 14.78 4.46 44.60
C GLU A 716 14.68 5.93 44.16
N THR A 717 14.28 6.16 42.91
CA THR A 717 14.05 7.52 42.38
C THR A 717 12.94 8.24 43.12
N MET A 718 11.87 7.54 43.50
CA MET A 718 10.76 8.16 44.25
C MET A 718 11.12 8.55 45.68
N GLU A 719 12.12 7.89 46.27
CA GLU A 719 12.59 8.11 47.65
C GLU A 719 13.85 8.98 47.73
N MET A 720 14.34 9.50 46.60
CA MET A 720 15.63 10.20 46.54
C MET A 720 15.62 11.59 47.21
N CYS A 721 14.46 12.25 47.33
CA CYS A 721 14.33 13.63 47.80
C CYS A 721 13.87 13.70 49.26
N ALA A 722 14.48 14.60 50.06
CA ALA A 722 14.09 14.83 51.45
C ALA A 722 12.67 15.40 51.60
N LYS A 723 12.14 16.04 50.54
CA LYS A 723 10.76 16.55 50.45
C LYS A 723 9.90 15.64 49.59
N GLU A 724 9.66 14.44 50.10
CA GLU A 724 8.99 13.38 49.33
C GLU A 724 7.62 13.79 48.79
N ASN A 725 6.80 14.49 49.59
CA ASN A 725 5.45 14.84 49.18
C ASN A 725 5.46 15.80 47.99
N GLU A 726 6.24 16.89 48.08
CA GLU A 726 6.38 17.88 47.01
C GLU A 726 7.03 17.27 45.77
N PHE A 727 8.07 16.46 45.93
CA PHE A 727 8.76 15.82 44.81
C PHE A 727 7.85 14.85 44.06
N LYS A 728 7.18 13.92 44.78
CA LYS A 728 6.32 12.90 44.16
C LYS A 728 5.08 13.51 43.49
N SER A 729 4.44 14.50 44.12
CA SER A 729 3.29 15.20 43.52
C SER A 729 3.68 15.95 42.24
N ILE A 730 4.81 16.66 42.24
CA ILE A 730 5.28 17.37 41.03
C ILE A 730 5.76 16.38 39.97
N LEU A 731 6.45 15.31 40.34
CA LEU A 731 6.91 14.26 39.43
C LEU A 731 5.73 13.58 38.72
N PHE A 732 4.66 13.25 39.46
CA PHE A 732 3.45 12.68 38.85
C PHE A 732 2.80 13.67 37.88
N SER A 733 2.67 14.95 38.25
CA SER A 733 2.18 15.99 37.34
C SER A 733 3.06 16.15 36.09
N LEU A 734 4.38 15.98 36.21
CA LEU A 734 5.30 15.99 35.07
C LEU A 734 5.13 14.75 34.18
N CYS A 735 4.90 13.57 34.75
CA CYS A 735 4.59 12.35 34.00
C CYS A 735 3.27 12.51 33.23
N TYR A 736 2.24 13.07 33.88
CA TYR A 736 0.97 13.39 33.23
C TYR A 736 1.14 14.44 32.13
N PHE A 737 1.88 15.52 32.39
CA PHE A 737 2.23 16.53 31.39
C PHE A 737 2.94 15.91 30.19
N HIS A 738 3.93 15.04 30.42
CA HIS A 738 4.66 14.34 29.36
C HIS A 738 3.72 13.46 28.52
N ALA A 739 2.84 12.70 29.16
CA ALA A 739 1.83 11.90 28.46
C ALA A 739 0.88 12.78 27.63
N VAL A 740 0.45 13.92 28.18
CA VAL A 740 -0.43 14.89 27.48
C VAL A 740 0.26 15.48 26.26
N VAL A 741 1.48 16.00 26.37
CA VAL A 741 2.16 16.66 25.23
C VAL A 741 2.44 15.66 24.11
N SER A 742 2.81 14.43 24.46
CA SER A 742 3.07 13.34 23.52
C SER A 742 1.79 12.89 22.79
N GLU A 743 0.68 12.68 23.52
CA GLU A 743 -0.57 12.21 22.92
C GLU A 743 -1.33 13.31 22.18
N ARG A 744 -1.21 14.57 22.61
CA ARG A 744 -1.95 15.70 22.02
C ARG A 744 -1.62 15.92 20.55
N ARG A 745 -0.49 15.42 20.04
CA ARG A 745 -0.15 15.40 18.61
C ARG A 745 -1.20 14.69 17.74
N LYS A 746 -1.99 13.76 18.31
CA LYS A 746 -3.03 13.05 17.57
C LYS A 746 -4.15 13.96 17.06
N PHE A 747 -4.41 15.08 17.74
CA PHE A 747 -5.44 16.05 17.34
C PHE A 747 -4.96 17.03 16.27
N GLY A 748 -3.83 16.74 15.61
CA GLY A 748 -3.29 17.55 14.52
C GLY A 748 -3.07 19.02 14.92
N PRO A 749 -3.39 19.98 14.02
CA PRO A 749 -3.23 21.41 14.25
C PRO A 749 -3.96 21.97 15.49
N GLN A 750 -5.08 21.36 15.90
CA GLN A 750 -5.80 21.78 17.12
C GLN A 750 -5.03 21.39 18.39
N GLY A 751 -4.30 20.27 18.33
CA GLY A 751 -3.37 19.85 19.36
C GLY A 751 -2.12 20.73 19.40
N TRP A 752 -1.40 20.76 18.27
CA TRP A 752 -0.15 21.50 18.06
C TRP A 752 -0.09 22.07 16.64
N ASN A 753 0.36 23.32 16.46
CA ASN A 753 0.54 23.89 15.12
C ASN A 753 1.63 23.16 14.31
N ARG A 754 2.63 22.59 14.99
CA ARG A 754 3.66 21.73 14.39
C ARG A 754 3.89 20.48 15.23
N SER A 755 4.37 19.41 14.60
CA SER A 755 4.77 18.20 15.31
C SER A 755 6.16 18.38 15.93
N TYR A 756 6.29 18.10 17.23
CA TYR A 756 7.56 18.19 17.97
C TYR A 756 7.98 16.82 18.51
N PRO A 757 9.27 16.46 18.46
CA PRO A 757 9.78 15.16 18.89
C PRO A 757 10.12 15.14 20.39
N PHE A 758 9.10 15.28 21.26
CA PHE A 758 9.30 15.13 22.70
C PHE A 758 9.73 13.69 23.04
N ASN A 759 10.75 13.55 23.88
CA ASN A 759 11.35 12.25 24.21
C ASN A 759 11.37 11.98 25.72
N THR A 760 11.64 10.73 26.11
CA THR A 760 11.75 10.34 27.53
C THR A 760 13.00 10.91 28.22
N GLY A 761 14.01 11.31 27.45
CA GLY A 761 15.15 12.09 27.94
C GLY A 761 14.72 13.44 28.53
N ASP A 762 13.78 14.13 27.88
CA ASP A 762 13.25 15.41 28.38
C ASP A 762 12.60 15.24 29.77
N LEU A 763 11.85 14.14 29.96
CA LEU A 763 11.19 13.80 31.23
C LEU A 763 12.20 13.43 32.32
N THR A 764 13.15 12.54 32.02
CA THR A 764 14.15 12.05 32.99
C THR A 764 15.09 13.16 33.44
N ILE A 765 15.54 14.03 32.53
CA ILE A 765 16.35 15.20 32.89
C ILE A 765 15.51 16.20 33.70
N SER A 766 14.23 16.41 33.35
CA SER A 766 13.34 17.29 34.13
C SER A 766 13.15 16.80 35.56
N ALA A 767 13.05 15.48 35.78
CA ALA A 767 13.00 14.88 37.11
C ALA A 767 14.30 15.11 37.92
N MET A 768 15.47 14.98 37.28
CA MET A 768 16.75 15.29 37.93
C MET A 768 16.87 16.79 38.29
N VAL A 769 16.42 17.68 37.39
CA VAL A 769 16.39 19.13 37.66
C VAL A 769 15.44 19.44 38.81
N LEU A 770 14.26 18.81 38.85
CA LEU A 770 13.30 18.93 39.95
C LEU A 770 13.95 18.57 41.29
N TYR A 771 14.62 17.43 41.36
CA TYR A 771 15.33 16.99 42.57
C TYR A 771 16.37 18.03 43.02
N ASN A 772 17.26 18.45 42.13
CA ASN A 772 18.32 19.42 42.46
C ASN A 772 17.76 20.75 42.97
N TYR A 773 16.67 21.25 42.38
CA TYR A 773 16.06 22.52 42.80
C TYR A 773 15.29 22.41 44.12
N LEU A 774 14.63 21.27 44.38
CA LEU A 774 13.90 21.06 45.63
C LEU A 774 14.84 20.87 46.83
N GLU A 775 16.00 20.23 46.63
CA GLU A 775 17.05 20.10 47.64
C GLU A 775 17.76 21.43 47.92
N ALA A 776 18.03 22.23 46.88
CA ALA A 776 18.75 23.50 47.03
C ALA A 776 17.94 24.62 47.68
N ASN A 777 16.60 24.58 47.57
CA ASN A 777 15.72 25.66 48.03
C ASN A 777 14.87 25.21 49.23
N THR A 778 14.49 26.13 50.13
CA THR A 778 13.59 25.78 51.26
C THR A 778 12.12 25.69 50.84
N LYS A 779 11.69 26.52 49.90
CA LYS A 779 10.35 26.51 49.29
C LYS A 779 10.42 26.09 47.83
N VAL A 780 9.31 25.59 47.29
CA VAL A 780 9.20 25.23 45.87
C VAL A 780 9.28 26.49 44.99
N PRO A 781 10.28 26.62 44.09
CA PRO A 781 10.41 27.76 43.21
C PRO A 781 9.54 27.59 41.95
N TRP A 782 8.24 27.85 42.07
CA TRP A 782 7.25 27.58 41.00
C TRP A 782 7.52 28.32 39.68
N GLU A 783 7.97 29.57 39.72
CA GLU A 783 8.28 30.34 38.50
C GLU A 783 9.50 29.78 37.78
N ASP A 784 10.57 29.47 38.52
CA ASP A 784 11.79 28.91 37.96
C ASP A 784 11.55 27.52 37.37
N LEU A 785 10.84 26.63 38.08
CA LEU A 785 10.52 25.30 37.56
C LEU A 785 9.68 25.36 36.28
N ARG A 786 8.64 26.22 36.24
CA ARG A 786 7.82 26.41 35.04
C ARG A 786 8.64 26.97 33.88
N TYR A 787 9.56 27.89 34.15
CA TYR A 787 10.47 28.42 33.13
C TYR A 787 11.43 27.36 32.61
N LEU A 788 12.10 26.60 33.48
CA LEU A 788 13.04 25.55 33.10
C LEU A 788 12.36 24.47 32.26
N PHE A 789 11.22 23.95 32.72
CA PHE A 789 10.51 22.89 32.00
C PHE A 789 9.87 23.42 30.71
N GLY A 790 9.27 24.61 30.75
CA GLY A 790 8.49 25.16 29.64
C GLY A 790 9.29 25.83 28.55
N GLU A 791 10.35 26.57 28.89
CA GLU A 791 11.15 27.36 27.94
C GLU A 791 12.44 26.65 27.52
N ILE A 792 13.06 25.90 28.43
CA ILE A 792 14.38 25.29 28.18
C ILE A 792 14.23 23.83 27.75
N MET A 793 13.63 22.99 28.61
CA MET A 793 13.55 21.54 28.37
C MET A 793 12.62 21.21 27.21
N TYR A 794 11.30 21.42 27.38
CA TYR A 794 10.34 21.18 26.31
C TYR A 794 10.32 22.35 25.31
N GLY A 795 10.50 23.58 25.77
CA GLY A 795 10.50 24.78 24.93
C GLY A 795 11.68 24.87 23.96
N GLY A 796 12.78 24.17 24.22
CA GLY A 796 13.93 24.08 23.31
C GLY A 796 13.61 23.37 22.00
N HIS A 797 12.61 22.48 21.99
CA HIS A 797 12.12 21.80 20.78
C HIS A 797 11.12 22.65 19.98
N ILE A 798 10.48 23.62 20.64
CA ILE A 798 9.33 24.34 20.10
C ILE A 798 9.77 25.56 19.31
N THR A 799 9.32 25.64 18.06
CA THR A 799 9.65 26.74 17.13
C THR A 799 8.51 27.74 16.94
N ASP A 800 7.26 27.35 17.16
CA ASP A 800 6.09 28.21 17.02
C ASP A 800 5.75 28.89 18.36
N ASP A 801 5.51 30.21 18.33
CA ASP A 801 5.25 30.99 19.54
C ASP A 801 3.89 30.67 20.18
N TRP A 802 2.88 30.26 19.39
CA TRP A 802 1.59 29.86 19.93
C TRP A 802 1.66 28.50 20.63
N ASP A 803 2.44 27.57 20.08
CA ASP A 803 2.72 26.29 20.74
C ASP A 803 3.55 26.49 22.02
N ARG A 804 4.48 27.46 22.03
CA ARG A 804 5.23 27.83 23.24
C ARG A 804 4.30 28.43 24.31
N ARG A 805 3.34 29.26 23.91
CA ARG A 805 2.26 29.77 24.80
C ARG A 805 1.43 28.61 25.38
N LEU A 806 1.14 27.58 24.59
CA LEU A 806 0.39 26.40 25.03
C LEU A 806 1.14 25.64 26.13
N VAL A 807 2.43 25.34 25.96
CA VAL A 807 3.24 24.64 26.98
C VAL A 807 3.31 25.41 28.29
N LYS A 808 3.56 26.71 28.22
CA LYS A 808 3.57 27.56 29.42
C LYS A 808 2.24 27.48 30.17
N THR A 809 1.14 27.52 29.42
CA THR A 809 -0.21 27.44 30.00
C THR A 809 -0.45 26.10 30.69
N TYR A 810 0.02 24.98 30.11
CA TYR A 810 -0.07 23.68 30.78
C TYR A 810 0.65 23.66 32.12
N LEU A 811 1.90 24.14 32.14
CA LEU A 811 2.70 24.16 33.37
C LEU A 811 2.11 25.14 34.40
N GLU A 812 1.50 26.25 33.97
CA GLU A 812 0.76 27.15 34.85
C GLU A 812 -0.48 26.49 35.48
N VAL A 813 -1.17 25.63 34.74
CA VAL A 813 -2.38 24.93 35.22
C VAL A 813 -2.04 23.71 36.07
N TYR A 814 -0.99 22.96 35.74
CA TYR A 814 -0.62 21.73 36.45
C TYR A 814 0.34 21.96 37.63
N MET A 815 1.10 23.06 37.62
CA MET A 815 2.12 23.36 38.64
C MET A 815 1.87 24.72 39.30
N HIS A 816 1.06 24.72 40.35
CA HIS A 816 0.81 25.90 41.18
C HIS A 816 0.71 25.51 42.67
N PRO A 817 0.83 26.47 43.60
CA PRO A 817 0.89 26.19 45.04
C PRO A 817 -0.25 25.32 45.57
N ASP A 818 -1.48 25.54 45.09
CA ASP A 818 -2.67 24.81 45.56
C ASP A 818 -2.67 23.31 45.19
N MET A 819 -1.71 22.84 44.39
CA MET A 819 -1.57 21.40 44.10
C MET A 819 -1.19 20.58 45.34
N LEU A 820 -0.52 21.19 46.30
CA LEU A 820 -0.09 20.53 47.55
C LEU A 820 -1.23 20.40 48.57
N ASP A 821 -2.34 21.12 48.35
CA ASP A 821 -3.53 21.11 49.21
C ASP A 821 -4.49 19.95 48.88
N GLY A 822 -4.18 19.13 47.84
CA GLY A 822 -4.91 17.90 47.51
C GLY A 822 -6.22 18.09 46.73
N GLU A 823 -6.57 19.32 46.34
CA GLU A 823 -7.80 19.64 45.60
C GLU A 823 -7.60 19.83 44.09
N LEU A 824 -6.38 19.60 43.57
CA LEU A 824 -6.08 19.77 42.15
C LEU A 824 -6.59 18.60 41.31
N TYR A 825 -7.35 18.94 40.27
CA TYR A 825 -7.73 18.02 39.21
C TYR A 825 -6.82 18.24 37.99
N LEU A 826 -6.11 17.19 37.58
CA LEU A 826 -5.30 17.22 36.36
C LEU A 826 -6.19 17.18 35.10
N ALA A 827 -7.34 16.51 35.21
CA ALA A 827 -8.41 16.54 34.22
C ALA A 827 -9.77 16.40 34.92
N PRO A 828 -10.89 16.75 34.26
CA PRO A 828 -12.22 16.49 34.80
C PRO A 828 -12.38 15.02 35.20
N GLY A 829 -12.63 14.76 36.50
CA GLY A 829 -12.76 13.41 37.03
C GLY A 829 -11.44 12.69 37.37
N PHE A 830 -10.29 13.35 37.22
CA PHE A 830 -8.98 12.78 37.57
C PHE A 830 -8.21 13.70 38.55
N PRO A 831 -8.34 13.47 39.88
CA PRO A 831 -7.59 14.22 40.87
C PRO A 831 -6.11 13.81 40.90
N LEU A 832 -5.25 14.71 41.39
CA LEU A 832 -3.85 14.39 41.64
C LEU A 832 -3.76 13.27 42.70
N PRO A 833 -2.97 12.19 42.48
CA PRO A 833 -2.88 11.11 43.46
C PRO A 833 -2.23 11.58 44.76
N PRO A 834 -2.65 10.99 45.90
CA PRO A 834 -1.92 11.18 47.15
C PRO A 834 -0.51 10.57 47.07
N ASN A 835 0.35 10.92 48.02
CA ASN A 835 1.70 10.35 48.12
C ASN A 835 1.62 8.82 48.26
N SER A 836 2.25 8.09 47.33
CA SER A 836 2.25 6.63 47.24
C SER A 836 3.62 6.09 46.79
N ASP A 837 3.78 4.77 46.84
CA ASP A 837 4.90 4.03 46.25
C ASP A 837 4.71 3.81 44.74
N TYR A 838 5.76 3.32 44.06
CA TYR A 838 5.77 3.09 42.60
C TYR A 838 4.57 2.25 42.16
N LYS A 839 4.30 1.14 42.84
CA LYS A 839 3.17 0.25 42.51
C LYS A 839 1.82 0.92 42.74
N GLY A 840 1.68 1.70 43.81
CA GLY A 840 0.45 2.43 44.09
C GLY A 840 0.12 3.48 43.03
N TYR A 841 1.12 4.14 42.42
CA TYR A 841 0.87 5.04 41.29
C TYR A 841 0.36 4.30 40.05
N HIS A 842 0.91 3.13 39.72
CA HIS A 842 0.38 2.32 38.61
C HIS A 842 -1.07 1.87 38.88
N ASN A 843 -1.35 1.34 40.08
CA ASN A 843 -2.71 0.93 40.45
C ASN A 843 -3.70 2.12 40.43
N TYR A 844 -3.26 3.32 40.85
CA TYR A 844 -4.09 4.51 40.80
C TYR A 844 -4.48 4.90 39.37
N VAL A 845 -3.55 4.77 38.42
CA VAL A 845 -3.84 5.01 37.00
C VAL A 845 -4.88 4.01 36.49
N ASP A 846 -4.73 2.73 36.81
CA ASP A 846 -5.67 1.68 36.38
C ASP A 846 -7.09 1.85 36.96
N GLU A 847 -7.19 2.31 38.22
CA GLU A 847 -8.49 2.41 38.93
C GLU A 847 -9.19 3.76 38.75
N CYS A 848 -8.42 4.87 38.71
CA CYS A 848 -8.98 6.23 38.82
C CYS A 848 -8.96 7.02 37.52
N LEU A 849 -8.18 6.63 36.51
CA LEU A 849 -8.15 7.36 35.24
C LEU A 849 -9.47 7.13 34.48
N PRO A 850 -10.22 8.19 34.10
CA PRO A 850 -11.46 8.03 33.37
C PRO A 850 -11.22 7.53 31.94
N THR A 851 -12.29 7.04 31.30
CA THR A 851 -12.24 6.62 29.89
C THR A 851 -11.69 7.73 29.02
N GLU A 852 -10.88 7.34 28.03
CA GLU A 852 -10.18 8.29 27.18
C GLU A 852 -11.14 9.30 26.52
N SER A 853 -10.81 10.58 26.68
CA SER A 853 -11.60 11.69 26.16
C SER A 853 -10.67 12.88 25.90
N PRO A 854 -10.97 13.76 24.92
CA PRO A 854 -10.25 15.02 24.70
C PRO A 854 -10.06 15.87 25.96
N TYR A 855 -10.95 15.75 26.94
CA TYR A 855 -10.84 16.45 28.22
C TYR A 855 -9.56 16.12 28.99
N LEU A 856 -9.03 14.89 28.87
CA LEU A 856 -7.75 14.51 29.49
C LEU A 856 -6.57 15.36 28.98
N TYR A 857 -6.70 15.87 27.76
CA TYR A 857 -5.71 16.71 27.11
C TYR A 857 -6.09 18.20 27.14
N GLY A 858 -7.14 18.59 27.89
CA GLY A 858 -7.64 19.97 27.91
C GLY A 858 -8.38 20.43 26.66
N LEU A 859 -8.80 19.50 25.78
CA LEU A 859 -9.55 19.78 24.56
C LEU A 859 -11.05 19.54 24.74
N HIS A 860 -11.86 20.13 23.86
CA HIS A 860 -13.30 19.86 23.77
C HIS A 860 -13.57 18.54 23.02
N PRO A 861 -14.60 17.74 23.38
CA PRO A 861 -14.92 16.46 22.72
C PRO A 861 -15.07 16.52 21.20
N ASN A 862 -15.47 17.67 20.65
CA ASN A 862 -15.55 17.88 19.19
C ASN A 862 -14.20 17.65 18.48
N ALA A 863 -13.07 17.85 19.15
CA ALA A 863 -11.75 17.61 18.57
C ALA A 863 -11.55 16.14 18.17
N GLU A 864 -12.13 15.22 18.94
CA GLU A 864 -12.08 13.78 18.64
C GLU A 864 -12.99 13.41 17.45
N ILE A 865 -14.18 14.02 17.34
CA ILE A 865 -15.10 13.75 16.23
C ILE A 865 -14.43 14.02 14.88
N GLU A 866 -13.76 15.16 14.75
CA GLU A 866 -13.07 15.52 13.52
C GLU A 866 -11.90 14.59 13.23
N PHE A 867 -11.01 14.40 14.21
CA PHE A 867 -9.87 13.49 14.11
C PHE A 867 -10.31 12.10 13.66
N LEU A 868 -11.29 11.49 14.35
CA LEU A 868 -11.76 10.16 14.02
C LEU A 868 -12.48 10.09 12.67
N THR A 869 -13.20 11.15 12.28
CA THR A 869 -13.81 11.24 10.94
C THR A 869 -12.71 11.15 9.89
N THR A 870 -11.69 11.99 9.97
CA THR A 870 -10.55 11.96 9.03
C THR A 870 -9.82 10.62 9.04
N THR A 871 -9.59 10.04 10.22
CA THR A 871 -8.99 8.69 10.33
C THR A 871 -9.85 7.64 9.62
N SER A 872 -11.16 7.68 9.78
CA SER A 872 -12.07 6.74 9.11
C SER A 872 -12.10 6.93 7.59
N GLU A 873 -12.14 8.18 7.11
CA GLU A 873 -12.10 8.49 5.68
C GLU A 873 -10.82 7.96 5.04
N ASN A 874 -9.67 8.21 5.68
CA ASN A 874 -8.38 7.70 5.22
C ASN A 874 -8.34 6.17 5.23
N LEU A 875 -8.88 5.52 6.28
CA LEU A 875 -8.98 4.06 6.32
C LEU A 875 -9.73 3.52 5.11
N PHE A 876 -10.94 4.02 4.84
CA PHE A 876 -11.74 3.51 3.71
C PHE A 876 -11.13 3.86 2.35
N LYS A 877 -10.54 5.04 2.22
CA LYS A 877 -9.79 5.43 1.02
C LYS A 877 -8.62 4.48 0.75
N THR A 878 -7.82 4.17 1.76
CA THR A 878 -6.70 3.23 1.63
C THR A 878 -7.17 1.81 1.35
N VAL A 879 -8.24 1.34 2.01
CA VAL A 879 -8.84 0.02 1.71
C VAL A 879 -9.39 -0.03 0.28
N PHE A 880 -9.95 1.07 -0.22
CA PHE A 880 -10.43 1.21 -1.59
C PHE A 880 -9.27 1.16 -2.60
N GLU A 881 -8.17 1.87 -2.32
CA GLU A 881 -6.95 1.85 -3.15
C GLU A 881 -6.30 0.47 -3.23
N MET A 882 -6.41 -0.33 -2.15
CA MET A 882 -5.97 -1.73 -2.09
C MET A 882 -6.93 -2.74 -2.73
N GLN A 883 -8.13 -2.34 -3.18
CA GLN A 883 -9.00 -3.31 -3.87
C GLN A 883 -8.38 -3.73 -5.20
N PRO A 884 -8.49 -5.01 -5.60
CA PRO A 884 -8.10 -5.45 -6.91
C PRO A 884 -8.81 -4.59 -7.96
N ARG A 885 -8.06 -3.88 -8.79
CA ARG A 885 -8.60 -3.14 -9.94
C ARG A 885 -8.91 -4.12 -11.06
N ASP A 886 -9.74 -5.12 -10.78
CA ASP A 886 -10.23 -6.00 -11.83
C ASP A 886 -11.10 -5.16 -12.76
N VAL A 887 -10.58 -4.95 -13.97
CA VAL A 887 -11.23 -4.23 -15.07
C VAL A 887 -12.59 -4.87 -15.44
N GLY A 888 -12.86 -6.09 -14.95
CA GLY A 888 -14.07 -6.86 -15.16
C GLY A 888 -15.31 -6.44 -14.37
N THR A 889 -15.20 -5.64 -13.30
CA THR A 889 -16.38 -5.06 -12.62
C THR A 889 -16.78 -3.68 -13.14
N ALA A 890 -16.23 -3.25 -14.28
CA ALA A 890 -16.91 -2.31 -15.15
C ALA A 890 -18.09 -3.04 -15.83
N GLY A 891 -19.15 -3.31 -15.06
CA GLY A 891 -20.44 -3.62 -15.64
C GLY A 891 -20.79 -2.54 -16.65
N ALA A 892 -21.52 -2.92 -17.71
CA ALA A 892 -21.88 -2.15 -18.91
C ALA A 892 -22.67 -0.83 -18.68
N THR A 893 -22.58 -0.24 -17.50
CA THR A 893 -23.22 1.01 -17.07
C THR A 893 -22.24 2.04 -16.49
N GLY A 894 -20.95 1.71 -16.32
CA GLY A 894 -19.93 2.67 -15.86
C GLY A 894 -19.39 3.52 -17.01
N THR A 895 -19.47 4.85 -16.91
CA THR A 895 -18.76 5.78 -17.80
C THR A 895 -17.26 5.49 -17.77
N SER A 896 -16.60 5.51 -18.92
CA SER A 896 -15.15 5.30 -18.96
C SER A 896 -14.43 6.37 -18.15
N ARG A 897 -13.23 6.05 -17.65
CA ARG A 897 -12.40 7.00 -16.90
C ARG A 897 -12.18 8.29 -17.69
N GLU A 898 -11.89 8.15 -18.98
CA GLU A 898 -11.68 9.28 -19.90
C GLU A 898 -12.94 10.11 -20.07
N ASP A 899 -14.11 9.48 -20.22
CA ASP A 899 -15.38 10.19 -20.34
C ASP A 899 -15.71 11.01 -19.08
N LYS A 900 -15.42 10.45 -17.89
CA LYS A 900 -15.63 11.16 -16.62
C LYS A 900 -14.70 12.37 -16.48
N ILE A 901 -13.42 12.21 -16.84
CA ILE A 901 -12.44 13.30 -16.83
C ILE A 901 -12.86 14.39 -17.81
N LYS A 902 -13.24 14.00 -19.02
CA LYS A 902 -13.70 14.92 -20.06
C LYS A 902 -14.95 15.69 -19.64
N GLY A 903 -15.94 15.01 -19.05
CA GLY A 903 -17.14 15.68 -18.52
C GLY A 903 -16.82 16.70 -17.43
N THR A 904 -15.89 16.39 -16.53
CA THR A 904 -15.44 17.33 -15.48
C THR A 904 -14.67 18.51 -16.06
N LEU A 905 -13.79 18.24 -17.01
CA LEU A 905 -13.01 19.24 -17.73
C LEU A 905 -13.91 20.22 -18.48
N ASP A 906 -14.89 19.72 -19.23
CA ASP A 906 -15.82 20.52 -20.02
C ASP A 906 -16.68 21.41 -19.09
N ASP A 907 -17.16 20.87 -17.96
CA ASP A 907 -17.93 21.64 -16.96
C ASP A 907 -17.12 22.80 -16.36
N ILE A 908 -15.85 22.56 -16.02
CA ILE A 908 -14.97 23.59 -15.46
C ILE A 908 -14.66 24.68 -16.50
N ILE A 909 -14.38 24.31 -17.76
CA ILE A 909 -14.07 25.28 -18.81
C ILE A 909 -15.29 26.14 -19.14
N GLU A 910 -16.49 25.55 -19.20
CA GLU A 910 -17.72 26.26 -19.55
C GLU A 910 -18.13 27.28 -18.48
N LYS A 911 -17.96 26.94 -17.20
CA LYS A 911 -18.39 27.80 -16.07
C LYS A 911 -17.34 28.83 -15.65
N LEU A 912 -16.07 28.69 -16.04
CA LEU A 912 -14.99 29.56 -15.60
C LEU A 912 -15.11 30.96 -16.27
N PRO A 913 -15.29 32.04 -15.49
CA PRO A 913 -15.44 33.40 -16.02
C PRO A 913 -14.20 33.89 -16.80
N ASP A 914 -14.40 34.97 -17.55
CA ASP A 914 -13.33 35.66 -18.27
C ASP A 914 -12.37 36.40 -17.32
N GLU A 915 -11.17 36.68 -17.81
CA GLU A 915 -10.14 37.38 -17.04
C GLU A 915 -10.50 38.86 -16.79
N PHE A 916 -10.12 39.36 -15.62
CA PHE A 916 -10.25 40.78 -15.28
C PHE A 916 -9.34 41.63 -16.17
N ASN A 917 -9.91 42.58 -16.93
CA ASN A 917 -9.10 43.50 -17.74
C ASN A 917 -8.41 44.53 -16.85
N MET A 918 -7.17 44.23 -16.45
CA MET A 918 -6.40 45.07 -15.52
C MET A 918 -6.14 46.48 -16.05
N LEU A 919 -5.98 46.66 -17.36
CA LEU A 919 -5.76 47.97 -17.97
C LEU A 919 -6.98 48.87 -17.84
N ASP A 920 -8.18 48.33 -18.10
CA ASP A 920 -9.44 49.04 -17.94
C ASP A 920 -9.71 49.34 -16.45
N LEU A 921 -9.57 48.34 -15.58
CA LEU A 921 -9.77 48.51 -14.14
C LEU A 921 -8.86 49.58 -13.53
N MET A 922 -7.56 49.60 -13.88
CA MET A 922 -6.62 50.61 -13.39
C MET A 922 -6.86 52.00 -14.00
N GLY A 923 -7.45 52.07 -15.19
CA GLY A 923 -7.82 53.31 -15.86
C GLY A 923 -9.04 54.00 -15.26
N ARG A 924 -9.95 53.24 -14.63
CA ARG A 924 -11.17 53.77 -13.99
C ARG A 924 -10.91 54.58 -12.71
N VAL A 925 -9.80 54.35 -12.00
CA VAL A 925 -9.45 55.06 -10.76
C VAL A 925 -8.12 55.80 -10.91
N PRO A 926 -8.14 57.15 -10.94
CA PRO A 926 -6.94 57.98 -11.01
C PRO A 926 -5.97 57.66 -9.85
N VAL A 927 -4.66 57.75 -10.10
CA VAL A 927 -3.61 57.40 -9.12
C VAL A 927 -3.77 58.14 -7.80
N GLU A 928 -4.22 59.40 -7.84
CA GLU A 928 -4.41 60.27 -6.68
C GLU A 928 -5.61 59.85 -5.79
N GLU A 929 -6.60 59.17 -6.36
CA GLU A 929 -7.83 58.73 -5.66
C GLU A 929 -7.73 57.28 -5.17
N ARG A 930 -6.61 56.60 -5.42
CA ARG A 930 -6.40 55.19 -5.00
C ARG A 930 -6.27 55.09 -3.49
N THR A 931 -7.34 54.62 -2.86
CA THR A 931 -7.29 54.22 -1.45
C THR A 931 -6.53 52.90 -1.28
N PRO A 932 -5.98 52.59 -0.09
CA PRO A 932 -5.39 51.28 0.19
C PRO A 932 -6.31 50.10 -0.17
N TYR A 933 -7.63 50.25 -0.02
CA TYR A 933 -8.60 49.22 -0.41
C TYR A 933 -8.62 48.94 -1.92
N VAL A 934 -8.52 49.99 -2.75
CA VAL A 934 -8.48 49.86 -4.22
C VAL A 934 -7.22 49.12 -4.65
N VAL A 935 -6.08 49.41 -4.02
CA VAL A 935 -4.81 48.73 -4.30
C VAL A 935 -4.89 47.24 -3.98
N VAL A 936 -5.54 46.88 -2.87
CA VAL A 936 -5.80 45.47 -2.53
C VAL A 936 -6.66 44.80 -3.60
N ALA A 937 -7.76 45.43 -4.02
CA ALA A 937 -8.62 44.89 -5.08
C ALA A 937 -7.84 44.62 -6.38
N PHE A 938 -6.95 45.53 -6.80
CA PHE A 938 -6.10 45.31 -7.98
C PHE A 938 -5.17 44.09 -7.84
N GLN A 939 -4.51 43.95 -6.69
CA GLN A 939 -3.62 42.82 -6.43
C GLN A 939 -4.37 41.48 -6.41
N GLU A 940 -5.58 41.49 -5.86
CA GLU A 940 -6.46 40.31 -5.82
C GLU A 940 -6.94 39.93 -7.24
N CYS A 941 -7.34 40.90 -8.08
CA CYS A 941 -7.71 40.65 -9.48
C CYS A 941 -6.55 40.06 -10.29
N GLU A 942 -5.34 40.59 -10.12
CA GLU A 942 -4.15 40.09 -10.81
C GLU A 942 -3.82 38.65 -10.41
N ARG A 943 -3.89 38.33 -9.11
CA ARG A 943 -3.70 36.94 -8.63
C ARG A 943 -4.77 36.00 -9.15
N MET A 944 -6.03 36.45 -9.17
CA MET A 944 -7.13 35.64 -9.70
C MET A 944 -6.94 35.34 -11.19
N ASN A 945 -6.49 36.32 -11.99
CA ASN A 945 -6.16 36.10 -13.39
C ASN A 945 -5.04 35.06 -13.57
N ASN A 946 -3.97 35.14 -12.77
CA ASN A 946 -2.87 34.17 -12.84
C ASN A 946 -3.31 32.73 -12.55
N LEU A 947 -4.27 32.54 -11.64
CA LEU A 947 -4.87 31.24 -11.34
C LEU A 947 -5.80 30.78 -12.46
N SER A 948 -6.76 31.62 -12.88
CA SER A 948 -7.72 31.29 -13.94
C SER A 948 -7.03 30.98 -15.28
N ALA A 949 -5.97 31.71 -15.62
CA ALA A 949 -5.17 31.47 -16.82
C ALA A 949 -4.46 30.10 -16.78
N GLU A 950 -3.93 29.70 -15.61
CA GLU A 950 -3.30 28.40 -15.43
C GLU A 950 -4.30 27.25 -15.56
N ILE A 951 -5.48 27.37 -14.95
CA ILE A 951 -6.56 26.39 -15.06
C ILE A 951 -6.97 26.24 -16.54
N ARG A 952 -7.20 27.36 -17.23
CA ARG A 952 -7.61 27.36 -18.64
C ARG A 952 -6.54 26.76 -19.55
N ARG A 953 -5.26 27.09 -19.33
CA ARG A 953 -4.12 26.55 -20.08
C ARG A 953 -3.99 25.04 -19.92
N SER A 954 -3.89 24.57 -18.68
CA SER A 954 -3.65 23.17 -18.35
C SER A 954 -4.80 22.25 -18.79
N LEU A 955 -6.06 22.67 -18.62
CA LEU A 955 -7.22 21.91 -19.11
C LEU A 955 -7.29 21.88 -20.64
N LYS A 956 -6.91 22.97 -21.32
CA LYS A 956 -6.88 22.98 -22.79
C LYS A 956 -5.81 22.02 -23.33
N GLU A 957 -4.62 22.01 -22.72
CA GLU A 957 -3.54 21.09 -23.05
C GLU A 957 -3.98 19.63 -22.81
N LEU A 958 -4.62 19.32 -21.68
CA LEU A 958 -5.15 17.99 -21.40
C LEU A 958 -6.23 17.56 -22.40
N ASN A 959 -7.14 18.46 -22.80
CA ASN A 959 -8.16 18.15 -23.80
C ASN A 959 -7.54 17.82 -25.17
N LEU A 960 -6.48 18.53 -25.56
CA LEU A 960 -5.72 18.23 -26.78
C LEU A 960 -4.97 16.88 -26.66
N GLY A 961 -4.43 16.57 -25.48
CA GLY A 961 -3.82 15.26 -25.17
C GLY A 961 -4.82 14.11 -25.27
N LEU A 962 -6.02 14.26 -24.68
CA LEU A 962 -7.10 13.26 -24.76
C LEU A 962 -7.65 13.06 -26.19
N LYS A 963 -7.53 14.08 -27.06
CA LYS A 963 -7.86 13.96 -28.49
C LYS A 963 -6.74 13.32 -29.32
N GLY A 964 -5.55 13.12 -28.74
CA GLY A 964 -4.36 12.64 -29.43
C GLY A 964 -3.67 13.69 -30.31
N GLU A 965 -4.00 14.97 -30.15
CA GLU A 965 -3.36 16.08 -30.88
C GLU A 965 -2.04 16.53 -30.22
N LEU A 966 -1.90 16.27 -28.91
CA LEU A 966 -0.65 16.45 -28.15
C LEU A 966 -0.22 15.11 -27.53
N THR A 967 1.08 14.90 -27.42
CA THR A 967 1.64 13.79 -26.63
C THR A 967 1.38 14.06 -25.15
N ILE A 968 0.80 13.07 -24.45
CA ILE A 968 0.52 13.18 -23.02
C ILE A 968 1.84 13.30 -22.26
N SER A 969 1.98 14.36 -21.46
CA SER A 969 3.12 14.56 -20.56
C SER A 969 2.80 14.09 -19.14
N ALA A 970 3.82 13.89 -18.30
CA ALA A 970 3.64 13.54 -16.89
C ALA A 970 2.72 14.53 -16.15
N ASP A 971 2.87 15.84 -16.40
CA ASP A 971 2.00 16.86 -15.81
C ASP A 971 0.52 16.69 -16.23
N MET A 972 0.26 16.23 -17.46
CA MET A 972 -1.10 15.95 -17.93
C MET A 972 -1.66 14.68 -17.28
N GLU A 973 -0.83 13.66 -17.05
CA GLU A 973 -1.24 12.46 -16.32
C GLU A 973 -1.57 12.77 -14.86
N ASP A 974 -0.75 13.58 -14.18
CA ASP A 974 -1.00 14.03 -12.82
C ASP A 974 -2.28 14.87 -12.71
N LEU A 975 -2.51 15.75 -13.68
CA LEU A 975 -3.77 16.50 -13.80
C LEU A 975 -4.96 15.56 -14.01
N SER A 976 -4.86 14.62 -14.95
CA SER A 976 -5.88 13.60 -15.25
C SER A 976 -6.20 12.74 -14.03
N ASN A 977 -5.18 12.30 -13.29
CA ASN A 977 -5.28 11.56 -12.03
C ASN A 977 -6.01 12.40 -10.97
N SER A 978 -5.61 13.67 -10.79
CA SER A 978 -6.21 14.58 -9.81
C SER A 978 -7.70 14.84 -10.10
N LEU A 979 -8.06 15.11 -11.36
CA LEU A 979 -9.44 15.30 -11.80
C LEU A 979 -10.30 14.05 -11.55
N PHE A 980 -9.73 12.86 -11.81
CA PHE A 980 -10.45 11.60 -11.59
C PHE A 980 -10.70 11.31 -10.10
N LEU A 981 -9.74 11.67 -9.25
CA LEU A 981 -9.76 11.44 -7.80
C LEU A 981 -10.45 12.57 -7.00
N ASP A 982 -11.08 13.55 -7.67
CA ASP A 982 -11.70 14.74 -7.04
C ASP A 982 -10.71 15.56 -6.18
N GLN A 983 -9.46 15.65 -6.62
CA GLN A 983 -8.40 16.40 -5.94
C GLN A 983 -8.01 17.65 -6.75
N VAL A 984 -7.66 18.72 -6.03
CA VAL A 984 -7.15 19.95 -6.66
C VAL A 984 -5.73 19.71 -7.16
N PRO A 985 -5.44 19.88 -8.47
CA PRO A 985 -4.11 19.68 -9.05
C PRO A 985 -3.04 20.56 -8.39
N PHE A 986 -1.81 20.02 -8.26
CA PHE A 986 -0.70 20.72 -7.61
C PHE A 986 -0.33 22.04 -8.29
N SER A 987 -0.35 22.09 -9.63
CA SER A 987 -0.08 23.29 -10.41
C SER A 987 -1.06 24.43 -10.12
N TRP A 988 -2.31 24.09 -9.83
CA TRP A 988 -3.34 25.07 -9.43
C TRP A 988 -3.13 25.48 -7.98
N HIS A 989 -2.87 24.51 -7.09
CA HIS A 989 -2.63 24.77 -5.68
C HIS A 989 -1.48 25.76 -5.43
N GLY A 990 -0.37 25.65 -6.19
CA GLY A 990 0.78 26.54 -6.07
C GLY A 990 0.49 28.02 -6.41
N LYS A 991 -0.57 28.29 -7.19
CA LYS A 991 -1.04 29.65 -7.51
C LYS A 991 -2.30 30.06 -6.73
N ALA A 992 -2.96 29.10 -6.09
CA ALA A 992 -4.20 29.29 -5.37
C ALA A 992 -3.97 29.79 -3.92
N TYR A 993 -5.09 30.08 -3.26
CA TYR A 993 -5.13 30.25 -1.82
C TYR A 993 -5.13 28.86 -1.12
N PRO A 994 -4.59 28.75 0.11
CA PRO A 994 -4.65 27.51 0.87
C PRO A 994 -6.10 27.08 1.10
N SER A 995 -6.42 25.81 0.82
CA SER A 995 -7.74 25.21 0.96
C SER A 995 -7.62 23.71 1.24
N LEU A 996 -8.58 23.15 1.96
CA LEU A 996 -8.70 21.71 2.23
C LEU A 996 -9.85 21.03 1.46
N TYR A 997 -10.60 21.78 0.64
CA TYR A 997 -11.69 21.25 -0.16
C TYR A 997 -11.20 20.32 -1.29
N GLY A 998 -11.99 19.28 -1.57
CA GLY A 998 -11.91 18.51 -2.82
C GLY A 998 -12.27 19.37 -4.03
N LEU A 999 -11.97 18.88 -5.23
CA LEU A 999 -12.03 19.65 -6.47
C LEU A 999 -13.41 20.30 -6.71
N ALA A 1000 -14.50 19.54 -6.58
CA ALA A 1000 -15.84 20.07 -6.80
C ALA A 1000 -16.21 21.23 -5.85
N ALA A 1001 -15.94 21.08 -4.55
CA ALA A 1001 -16.22 22.12 -3.55
C ALA A 1001 -15.26 23.31 -3.67
N TRP A 1002 -13.99 23.05 -3.99
CA TRP A 1002 -13.00 24.09 -4.23
C TRP A 1002 -13.34 24.94 -5.45
N TYR A 1003 -13.83 24.33 -6.52
CA TYR A 1003 -14.22 25.05 -7.73
C TYR A 1003 -15.46 25.93 -7.50
N ALA A 1004 -16.46 25.43 -6.74
CA ALA A 1004 -17.60 26.25 -6.33
C ALA A 1004 -17.17 27.45 -5.46
N ASP A 1005 -16.22 27.25 -4.54
CA ASP A 1005 -15.62 28.31 -3.72
C ASP A 1005 -14.87 29.35 -4.59
N LEU A 1006 -14.09 28.89 -5.57
CA LEU A 1006 -13.40 29.75 -6.54
C LEU A 1006 -14.37 30.64 -7.32
N LEU A 1007 -15.46 30.08 -7.85
CA LEU A 1007 -16.46 30.85 -8.58
C LEU A 1007 -17.11 31.92 -7.69
N GLN A 1008 -17.40 31.60 -6.42
CA GLN A 1008 -17.94 32.58 -5.48
C GLN A 1008 -16.93 33.72 -5.20
N ARG A 1009 -15.63 33.41 -5.09
CA ARG A 1009 -14.59 34.43 -4.92
C ARG A 1009 -14.49 35.36 -6.11
N ILE A 1010 -14.53 34.82 -7.33
CA ILE A 1010 -14.53 35.62 -8.56
C ILE A 1010 -15.72 36.59 -8.54
N LYS A 1011 -16.92 36.10 -8.21
CA LYS A 1011 -18.13 36.92 -8.14
C LYS A 1011 -18.06 38.06 -7.11
N GLU A 1012 -17.52 37.79 -5.92
CA GLU A 1012 -17.33 38.83 -4.89
C GLU A 1012 -16.31 39.88 -5.35
N LEU A 1013 -15.25 39.45 -6.04
CA LEU A 1013 -14.22 40.34 -6.57
C LEU A 1013 -14.71 41.16 -7.77
N GLU A 1014 -15.55 40.60 -8.65
CA GLU A 1014 -16.26 41.31 -9.71
C GLU A 1014 -17.17 42.40 -9.13
N THR A 1015 -17.91 42.08 -8.07
CA THR A 1015 -18.78 43.04 -7.39
C THR A 1015 -17.96 44.20 -6.85
N TRP A 1016 -16.83 43.93 -6.19
CA TRP A 1016 -15.96 44.97 -5.62
C TRP A 1016 -15.20 45.78 -6.68
N SER A 1017 -14.74 45.16 -7.77
CA SER A 1017 -14.00 45.84 -8.84
C SER A 1017 -14.89 46.62 -9.82
N SER A 1018 -16.22 46.45 -9.75
CA SER A 1018 -17.17 47.16 -10.61
C SER A 1018 -17.15 48.68 -10.39
N ASP A 1019 -17.21 49.12 -9.13
CA ASP A 1019 -17.27 50.54 -8.71
C ASP A 1019 -16.17 50.93 -7.71
N PHE A 1020 -15.35 49.97 -7.27
CA PHE A 1020 -14.30 50.15 -6.26
C PHE A 1020 -14.80 50.68 -4.90
N ILE A 1021 -16.11 50.59 -4.65
CA ILE A 1021 -16.72 50.92 -3.36
C ILE A 1021 -16.58 49.71 -2.44
N LEU A 1022 -16.20 49.95 -1.18
CA LEU A 1022 -16.07 48.87 -0.21
C LEU A 1022 -17.44 48.17 -0.02
N PRO A 1023 -17.51 46.83 -0.18
CA PRO A 1023 -18.74 46.08 0.06
C PRO A 1023 -19.30 46.29 1.47
N ALA A 1024 -20.61 46.10 1.64
CA ALA A 1024 -21.29 46.26 2.93
C ALA A 1024 -20.70 45.38 4.04
N ALA A 1025 -20.28 44.17 3.69
CA ALA A 1025 -19.42 43.31 4.49
C ALA A 1025 -18.49 42.53 3.55
N VAL A 1026 -17.20 42.49 3.87
CA VAL A 1026 -16.19 41.82 3.05
C VAL A 1026 -16.02 40.39 3.52
N TRP A 1027 -16.04 39.43 2.59
CA TRP A 1027 -15.68 38.04 2.89
C TRP A 1027 -14.16 37.93 3.00
N LEU A 1028 -13.63 38.01 4.23
CA LEU A 1028 -12.17 38.02 4.43
C LEU A 1028 -11.51 36.72 3.98
N GLY A 1029 -12.20 35.59 4.14
CA GLY A 1029 -11.75 34.29 3.64
C GLY A 1029 -11.69 34.21 2.13
N GLY A 1030 -12.44 35.04 1.40
CA GLY A 1030 -12.50 35.07 -0.06
C GLY A 1030 -11.24 35.65 -0.73
N LEU A 1031 -10.42 36.40 0.01
CA LEU A 1031 -9.20 37.04 -0.50
C LEU A 1031 -8.01 36.07 -0.51
N PHE A 1032 -7.11 36.18 -1.49
CA PHE A 1032 -5.83 35.51 -1.50
C PHE A 1032 -4.94 35.99 -0.36
N ASN A 1033 -4.89 37.31 -0.12
CA ASN A 1033 -4.11 37.92 0.95
C ASN A 1033 -4.97 38.75 1.93
N PRO A 1034 -5.63 38.10 2.90
CA PRO A 1034 -6.41 38.80 3.93
C PRO A 1034 -5.58 39.79 4.77
N GLN A 1035 -4.28 39.55 4.94
CA GLN A 1035 -3.39 40.45 5.70
C GLN A 1035 -3.23 41.81 5.01
N SER A 1036 -3.16 41.84 3.68
CA SER A 1036 -3.13 43.08 2.91
C SER A 1036 -4.38 43.92 3.17
N PHE A 1037 -5.55 43.28 3.23
CA PHE A 1037 -6.80 43.97 3.54
C PHE A 1037 -6.84 44.51 4.97
N LEU A 1038 -6.43 43.71 5.95
CA LEU A 1038 -6.35 44.15 7.35
C LEU A 1038 -5.37 45.31 7.53
N THR A 1039 -4.23 45.29 6.82
CA THR A 1039 -3.26 46.38 6.79
C THR A 1039 -3.84 47.62 6.10
N ALA A 1040 -4.63 47.45 5.04
CA ALA A 1040 -5.32 48.55 4.37
C ALA A 1040 -6.29 49.29 5.31
N ILE A 1041 -6.98 48.58 6.21
CA ILE A 1041 -7.82 49.19 7.27
C ILE A 1041 -6.95 50.10 8.17
N MET A 1042 -5.78 49.61 8.58
CA MET A 1042 -4.84 50.40 9.41
C MET A 1042 -4.33 51.62 8.65
N GLN A 1043 -3.88 51.46 7.41
CA GLN A 1043 -3.37 52.56 6.58
C GLN A 1043 -4.44 53.64 6.33
N GLN A 1044 -5.67 53.23 6.01
CA GLN A 1044 -6.77 54.16 5.77
C GLN A 1044 -7.13 54.95 7.03
N MET A 1045 -7.14 54.29 8.18
CA MET A 1045 -7.43 54.93 9.47
C MET A 1045 -6.26 55.81 9.95
N ALA A 1046 -5.01 55.42 9.69
CA ALA A 1046 -3.80 56.20 9.94
C ALA A 1046 -3.81 57.50 9.13
N ARG A 1047 -4.06 57.41 7.81
CA ARG A 1047 -4.16 58.57 6.91
C ARG A 1047 -5.29 59.52 7.32
N LYS A 1048 -6.46 58.97 7.69
CA LYS A 1048 -7.64 59.77 8.04
C LYS A 1048 -7.52 60.54 9.36
N ASN A 1049 -6.78 60.00 10.34
CA ASN A 1049 -6.60 60.64 11.65
C ASN A 1049 -5.18 61.16 11.90
N GLU A 1050 -4.30 61.10 10.88
CA GLU A 1050 -2.88 61.50 10.97
C GLU A 1050 -2.11 60.78 12.10
N TRP A 1051 -2.35 59.47 12.25
CA TRP A 1051 -1.68 58.66 13.27
C TRP A 1051 -0.47 57.89 12.71
N PRO A 1052 0.59 57.69 13.52
CA PRO A 1052 1.71 56.81 13.14
C PRO A 1052 1.26 55.36 12.97
N LEU A 1053 1.54 54.77 11.81
CA LEU A 1053 1.09 53.41 11.46
C LEU A 1053 1.73 52.33 12.36
N ASP A 1054 2.95 52.55 12.84
CA ASP A 1054 3.72 51.66 13.71
C ASP A 1054 3.11 51.50 15.12
N ARG A 1055 2.27 52.45 15.55
CA ARG A 1055 1.59 52.43 16.86
C ARG A 1055 0.11 52.10 16.77
N MET A 1056 -0.33 51.44 15.70
CA MET A 1056 -1.72 51.05 15.51
C MET A 1056 -1.91 49.55 15.67
N THR A 1057 -3.05 49.16 16.24
CA THR A 1057 -3.51 47.77 16.36
C THR A 1057 -4.98 47.66 15.93
N LEU A 1058 -5.42 46.45 15.59
CA LEU A 1058 -6.80 46.18 15.22
C LEU A 1058 -7.64 45.90 16.47
N GLN A 1059 -8.76 46.61 16.57
CA GLN A 1059 -9.84 46.30 17.49
C GLN A 1059 -10.97 45.61 16.72
N CYS A 1060 -11.39 44.46 17.25
CA CYS A 1060 -12.39 43.59 16.66
C CYS A 1060 -13.61 43.54 17.56
N ASP A 1061 -14.74 44.06 17.08
CA ASP A 1061 -16.01 44.03 17.79
C ASP A 1061 -16.99 43.12 17.03
N VAL A 1062 -17.29 41.95 17.59
CA VAL A 1062 -18.26 41.02 16.99
C VAL A 1062 -19.67 41.60 17.14
N THR A 1063 -20.39 41.74 16.03
CA THR A 1063 -21.74 42.30 16.02
C THR A 1063 -22.80 41.23 16.29
N LYS A 1064 -24.08 41.64 16.40
CA LYS A 1064 -25.23 40.72 16.49
C LYS A 1064 -25.87 40.43 15.13
N LYS A 1065 -25.28 40.91 14.04
CA LYS A 1065 -25.89 40.94 12.70
C LYS A 1065 -25.27 39.90 11.77
N SER A 1066 -26.08 39.39 10.86
CA SER A 1066 -25.62 38.57 9.73
C SER A 1066 -25.21 39.46 8.54
N ARG A 1067 -24.64 38.87 7.49
CA ARG A 1067 -24.26 39.59 6.25
C ARG A 1067 -25.45 40.33 5.64
N GLU A 1068 -26.61 39.70 5.61
CA GLU A 1068 -27.83 40.20 4.97
C GLU A 1068 -28.41 41.42 5.69
N ASP A 1069 -28.12 41.58 6.98
CA ASP A 1069 -28.57 42.71 7.81
C ASP A 1069 -27.72 43.99 7.60
N MET A 1070 -26.69 43.93 6.76
CA MET A 1070 -25.71 45.01 6.57
C MET A 1070 -26.10 45.89 5.37
N ALA A 1071 -26.59 47.10 5.65
CA ALA A 1071 -27.08 48.02 4.62
C ALA A 1071 -25.97 48.73 3.82
N GLY A 1072 -24.72 48.73 4.31
CA GLY A 1072 -23.60 49.43 3.67
C GLY A 1072 -22.33 49.46 4.54
N PRO A 1073 -21.19 49.90 3.98
CA PRO A 1073 -19.91 49.90 4.68
C PRO A 1073 -19.89 50.89 5.85
N PRO A 1074 -19.06 50.66 6.89
CA PRO A 1074 -18.97 51.56 8.03
C PRO A 1074 -18.18 52.84 7.70
N ARG A 1075 -18.47 53.96 8.38
CA ARG A 1075 -17.77 55.25 8.17
C ARG A 1075 -16.28 55.22 8.55
N LYS A 1076 -15.88 54.30 9.43
CA LYS A 1076 -14.51 54.09 9.92
C LYS A 1076 -14.32 52.59 10.10
N GLY A 1077 -13.29 52.00 9.51
CA GLY A 1077 -13.04 50.55 9.55
C GLY A 1077 -13.72 49.79 8.41
N ALA A 1078 -13.94 48.50 8.62
CA ALA A 1078 -14.63 47.60 7.69
C ALA A 1078 -15.45 46.55 8.45
N TYR A 1079 -16.54 46.08 7.84
CA TYR A 1079 -17.26 44.90 8.32
C TYR A 1079 -16.76 43.67 7.58
N VAL A 1080 -16.53 42.59 8.32
CA VAL A 1080 -16.01 41.34 7.80
C VAL A 1080 -16.93 40.18 8.17
N HIS A 1081 -17.12 39.24 7.26
CA HIS A 1081 -17.88 38.01 7.50
C HIS A 1081 -17.14 36.76 7.00
N GLY A 1082 -17.71 35.59 7.29
CA GLY A 1082 -17.16 34.30 6.88
C GLY A 1082 -15.98 33.86 7.74
N LEU A 1083 -16.06 34.10 9.06
CA LEU A 1083 -15.16 33.52 10.04
C LEU A 1083 -15.89 32.42 10.81
N PHE A 1084 -15.17 31.38 11.16
CA PHE A 1084 -15.66 30.26 11.94
C PHE A 1084 -14.80 30.12 13.19
N MET A 1085 -15.41 29.73 14.31
CA MET A 1085 -14.68 29.55 15.58
C MET A 1085 -14.50 28.06 15.83
N GLU A 1086 -13.26 27.61 15.98
CA GLU A 1086 -12.92 26.22 16.29
C GLU A 1086 -12.61 26.07 17.78
N GLY A 1087 -13.08 24.98 18.39
CA GLY A 1087 -12.89 24.68 19.82
C GLY A 1087 -13.77 25.49 20.80
N ALA A 1088 -14.48 26.51 20.31
CA ALA A 1088 -15.43 27.31 21.08
C ALA A 1088 -16.55 27.85 20.18
N ARG A 1089 -17.48 28.60 20.75
CA ARG A 1089 -18.50 29.34 19.99
C ARG A 1089 -18.63 30.77 20.48
N TRP A 1090 -19.08 31.64 19.59
CA TRP A 1090 -19.50 32.97 19.96
C TRP A 1090 -20.96 32.98 20.42
N ASP A 1091 -21.23 33.38 21.66
CA ASP A 1091 -22.60 33.53 22.14
C ASP A 1091 -23.13 34.94 21.84
N ILE A 1092 -24.12 35.02 20.95
CA ILE A 1092 -24.71 36.28 20.49
C ILE A 1092 -25.43 37.03 21.62
N GLN A 1093 -26.00 36.30 22.59
CA GLN A 1093 -26.76 36.89 23.69
C GLN A 1093 -25.83 37.63 24.66
N THR A 1094 -24.77 36.95 25.11
CA THR A 1094 -23.78 37.51 26.05
C THR A 1094 -22.70 38.36 25.38
N GLY A 1095 -22.46 38.18 24.07
CA GLY A 1095 -21.42 38.89 23.34
C GLY A 1095 -20.00 38.48 23.76
N MET A 1096 -19.81 37.21 24.10
CA MET A 1096 -18.54 36.65 24.58
C MET A 1096 -18.32 35.22 24.04
N ILE A 1097 -17.08 34.75 24.13
CA ILE A 1097 -16.75 33.34 23.87
C ILE A 1097 -17.41 32.45 24.91
N ASN A 1098 -17.97 31.33 24.46
CA ASN A 1098 -18.55 30.29 25.29
C ASN A 1098 -18.15 28.90 24.76
N GLU A 1099 -18.38 27.85 25.55
CA GLU A 1099 -18.07 26.47 25.14
C GLU A 1099 -18.84 26.07 23.89
N ALA A 1100 -18.17 25.34 23.00
CA ALA A 1100 -18.76 24.79 21.79
C ALA A 1100 -19.91 23.82 22.17
N ARG A 1101 -20.90 23.69 21.29
CA ARG A 1101 -21.91 22.64 21.44
C ARG A 1101 -21.35 21.36 20.85
N LEU A 1102 -21.70 20.22 21.46
CA LEU A 1102 -21.36 18.91 20.92
C LEU A 1102 -21.80 18.82 19.44
N LYS A 1103 -20.89 18.34 18.59
CA LYS A 1103 -21.06 18.14 17.13
C LYS A 1103 -21.15 19.40 16.27
N GLU A 1104 -21.04 20.58 16.87
CA GLU A 1104 -20.87 21.84 16.16
C GLU A 1104 -19.36 22.15 16.10
N LEU A 1105 -18.66 21.62 15.09
CA LEU A 1105 -17.18 21.63 15.04
C LEU A 1105 -16.60 23.04 14.91
N ALA A 1106 -17.12 23.82 13.94
CA ALA A 1106 -16.66 25.17 13.65
C ALA A 1106 -17.86 26.11 13.39
N PRO A 1107 -18.58 26.55 14.44
CA PRO A 1107 -19.70 27.47 14.31
C PRO A 1107 -19.30 28.79 13.61
N PRO A 1108 -20.16 29.33 12.72
CA PRO A 1108 -19.91 30.63 12.10
C PRO A 1108 -20.01 31.75 13.13
N VAL A 1109 -19.08 32.69 13.06
CA VAL A 1109 -19.10 33.93 13.85
C VAL A 1109 -19.93 34.98 13.11
N PRO A 1110 -20.76 35.76 13.81
CA PRO A 1110 -21.45 36.91 13.20
C PRO A 1110 -20.49 37.91 12.58
N VAL A 1111 -21.03 38.88 11.84
CA VAL A 1111 -20.23 39.93 11.20
C VAL A 1111 -19.35 40.63 12.24
N ILE A 1112 -18.06 40.71 11.99
CA ILE A 1112 -17.08 41.37 12.85
C ILE A 1112 -16.82 42.77 12.32
N PHE A 1113 -16.93 43.77 13.19
CA PHE A 1113 -16.51 45.13 12.90
C PHE A 1113 -15.04 45.30 13.26
N ILE A 1114 -14.22 45.60 12.26
CA ILE A 1114 -12.78 45.79 12.42
C ILE A 1114 -12.45 47.27 12.24
N ARG A 1115 -11.78 47.85 13.23
CA ARG A 1115 -11.24 49.21 13.18
C ARG A 1115 -9.85 49.27 13.77
N ALA A 1116 -9.02 50.18 13.29
CA ALA A 1116 -7.69 50.37 13.86
C ALA A 1116 -7.70 51.48 14.93
N ILE A 1117 -7.02 51.22 16.04
CA ILE A 1117 -6.86 52.15 17.18
C ILE A 1117 -5.38 52.22 17.60
N PRO A 1118 -4.93 53.27 18.29
CA PRO A 1118 -3.61 53.30 18.91
C PRO A 1118 -3.46 52.20 19.97
N VAL A 1119 -2.28 51.57 20.07
CA VAL A 1119 -2.00 50.46 21.00
C VAL A 1119 -2.36 50.81 22.45
N ASP A 1120 -2.07 52.03 22.88
CA ASP A 1120 -2.33 52.51 24.26
C ASP A 1120 -3.83 52.56 24.62
N ARG A 1121 -4.74 52.49 23.63
CA ARG A 1121 -6.20 52.51 23.84
C ARG A 1121 -6.81 51.11 23.83
N MET A 1122 -6.00 50.06 23.71
CA MET A 1122 -6.48 48.69 23.67
C MET A 1122 -6.84 48.20 25.08
N GLU A 1123 -8.05 47.67 25.24
CA GLU A 1123 -8.44 46.98 26.46
C GLU A 1123 -7.71 45.63 26.54
N THR A 1124 -7.24 45.24 27.73
CA THR A 1124 -6.55 43.96 27.96
C THR A 1124 -7.28 43.06 28.96
N ARG A 1125 -8.30 43.59 29.65
CA ARG A 1125 -9.03 42.85 30.69
C ARG A 1125 -10.15 42.01 30.06
N ASN A 1126 -10.30 40.77 30.51
CA ASN A 1126 -11.35 39.83 30.07
C ASN A 1126 -11.35 39.60 28.55
N ILE A 1127 -10.14 39.58 27.96
CA ILE A 1127 -9.92 39.41 26.54
C ILE A 1127 -9.07 38.17 26.31
N TYR A 1128 -9.46 37.40 25.30
CA TYR A 1128 -8.68 36.31 24.75
C TYR A 1128 -8.08 36.76 23.42
N GLU A 1129 -6.76 36.71 23.35
CA GLU A 1129 -5.99 36.87 22.12
C GLU A 1129 -6.16 35.61 21.26
N CYS A 1130 -7.16 35.65 20.37
CA CYS A 1130 -7.54 34.54 19.52
C CYS A 1130 -6.76 34.60 18.19
N PRO A 1131 -5.96 33.59 17.85
CA PRO A 1131 -5.29 33.55 16.56
C PRO A 1131 -6.31 33.31 15.43
N VAL A 1132 -6.06 33.91 14.27
CA VAL A 1132 -6.86 33.78 13.04
C VAL A 1132 -6.01 33.08 11.98
N TYR A 1133 -6.52 32.00 11.41
CA TYR A 1133 -5.87 31.22 10.36
C TYR A 1133 -6.72 31.17 9.10
N LYS A 1134 -6.09 30.98 7.93
CA LYS A 1134 -6.85 30.79 6.67
C LYS A 1134 -7.63 29.48 6.69
N THR A 1135 -6.99 28.41 7.16
CA THR A 1135 -7.50 27.04 7.14
C THR A 1135 -7.17 26.31 8.45
N LYS A 1136 -7.75 25.13 8.65
CA LYS A 1136 -7.50 24.26 9.81
C LYS A 1136 -6.07 23.74 9.94
N THR A 1137 -5.25 23.82 8.89
CA THR A 1137 -3.81 23.47 8.97
C THR A 1137 -3.03 24.37 9.93
N ARG A 1138 -3.56 25.54 10.27
CA ARG A 1138 -2.94 26.54 11.18
C ARG A 1138 -1.50 26.83 10.78
N GLY A 1139 -0.60 27.07 11.75
CA GLY A 1139 0.84 27.29 11.55
C GLY A 1139 1.17 28.26 10.40
N PRO A 1140 1.59 27.77 9.22
CA PRO A 1140 1.91 28.60 8.05
C PRO A 1140 0.75 29.46 7.52
N THR A 1141 -0.49 29.15 7.91
CA THR A 1141 -1.69 29.88 7.45
C THR A 1141 -2.14 30.97 8.41
N TYR A 1142 -1.32 31.34 9.39
CA TYR A 1142 -1.60 32.42 10.33
C TYR A 1142 -1.81 33.76 9.59
N VAL A 1143 -2.90 34.45 9.96
CA VAL A 1143 -3.31 35.72 9.36
C VAL A 1143 -3.06 36.86 10.34
N TRP A 1144 -3.71 36.84 11.51
CA TRP A 1144 -3.67 37.93 12.51
C TRP A 1144 -4.15 37.43 13.89
N THR A 1145 -4.07 38.28 14.93
CA THR A 1145 -4.65 38.01 16.26
C THR A 1145 -5.85 38.92 16.53
N PHE A 1146 -7.01 38.33 16.82
CA PHE A 1146 -8.22 39.07 17.17
C PHE A 1146 -8.49 39.00 18.67
N ASN A 1147 -8.71 40.17 19.27
CA ASN A 1147 -8.95 40.32 20.70
C ASN A 1147 -10.43 40.17 21.01
N LEU A 1148 -10.82 38.99 21.51
CA LEU A 1148 -12.22 38.61 21.72
C LEU A 1148 -12.58 38.64 23.21
N LYS A 1149 -13.81 39.04 23.54
CA LYS A 1149 -14.27 39.12 24.94
C LYS A 1149 -14.55 37.72 25.50
N SER A 1150 -14.09 37.47 26.73
CA SER A 1150 -14.28 36.22 27.44
C SER A 1150 -14.64 36.45 28.91
N LYS A 1151 -15.55 35.64 29.45
CA LYS A 1151 -15.82 35.57 30.90
C LYS A 1151 -14.81 34.66 31.63
N GLU A 1152 -14.38 33.59 30.97
CA GLU A 1152 -13.44 32.60 31.50
C GLU A 1152 -11.98 33.08 31.36
N LYS A 1153 -11.08 32.49 32.17
CA LYS A 1153 -9.63 32.73 32.06
C LYS A 1153 -9.11 32.32 30.69
N SER A 1154 -8.12 33.04 30.17
CA SER A 1154 -7.50 32.75 28.87
C SER A 1154 -6.90 31.34 28.80
N SER A 1155 -6.39 30.79 29.91
CA SER A 1155 -5.82 29.45 29.98
C SER A 1155 -6.76 28.37 29.45
N LYS A 1156 -8.06 28.45 29.76
CA LYS A 1156 -9.08 27.52 29.26
C LYS A 1156 -9.13 27.47 27.74
N TRP A 1157 -9.09 28.63 27.09
CA TRP A 1157 -9.18 28.73 25.62
C TRP A 1157 -7.87 28.38 24.92
N ILE A 1158 -6.73 28.66 25.56
CA ILE A 1158 -5.41 28.23 25.07
C ILE A 1158 -5.34 26.70 25.08
N LEU A 1159 -5.67 26.05 26.20
CA LEU A 1159 -5.71 24.58 26.31
C LEU A 1159 -6.74 23.96 25.35
N GLY A 1160 -7.90 24.60 25.18
CA GLY A 1160 -8.92 24.18 24.21
C GLY A 1160 -8.50 24.34 22.75
N GLY A 1161 -7.36 24.97 22.47
CA GLY A 1161 -6.86 25.21 21.13
C GLY A 1161 -7.78 26.11 20.32
N VAL A 1162 -8.41 27.11 20.95
CA VAL A 1162 -9.43 27.96 20.29
C VAL A 1162 -8.79 28.86 19.23
N ALA A 1163 -9.38 28.88 18.04
CA ALA A 1163 -8.92 29.73 16.95
C ALA A 1163 -10.09 30.20 16.08
N LEU A 1164 -9.85 31.28 15.32
CA LEU A 1164 -10.72 31.67 14.22
C LEU A 1164 -10.17 31.14 12.90
N LEU A 1165 -11.06 30.63 12.06
CA LEU A 1165 -10.76 30.10 10.74
C LEU A 1165 -11.48 30.91 9.68
N LEU A 1166 -10.83 31.20 8.57
CA LEU A 1166 -11.47 31.84 7.42
C LEU A 1166 -12.20 30.83 6.52
N GLN A 1167 -11.80 29.56 6.59
CA GLN A 1167 -12.37 28.43 5.85
C GLN A 1167 -12.26 27.15 6.71
N VAL A 1168 -13.29 26.31 6.65
CA VAL A 1168 -13.46 25.09 7.48
C VAL A 1168 -13.29 23.85 6.64
#